data_AF-A0A351IP51-F1
#
_entry.id   AF-A0A351IP51-F1
#
_cell.length_a   1.000
_cell.length_b   1.000
_cell.length_c   1.000
_cell.angle_alpha   90.00
_cell.angle_beta   90.00
_cell.angle_gamma   90.00
#
_symmetry.space_group_name_H-M   'P 1'
#
loop_
_entity.id
_entity.type
_entity.pdbx_description
1 polymer ?
#
loop_
_entity_poly.entity_id
_entity_poly.type
_entity_poly.pdbx_seq_one_letter_code
_entity_poly.pdbx_strand_id
1 'polypeptide(L)'
;MVAQRKWEELSLMDAVDNLSALSELDALASEEAKEEGIEKKHAVKWLSPALNSENQEEVKETFRVLHNYLKYVYEEEKSRLEDPQTQKGIQAMMLLAGEAAQKVDRFTDIFKGIKGKESVSELKEFQELQKFYLTRIVKRFQESLEEEEAWKAEWGEPQEGVLDIERRALRDLETVRKDREYELFYLRKEDGRLFYNQNLLRHIRLVGDFDEAVSRVEEKDPLLQIKTIREQEVIETAKTILKQTAPYIDSFYKEAYPFRKKSFVSKINKALMALMLAANPKNSLLRTKGKSSLLYFFDFHLFLREALLSEEYQKCLTLHDGKIDPFFHALINLSHTLSLYFFMQTPTKKEFLAFIYKLIATKTGKREKFPSHSFFHALLDQDDHLRLLFKRYPSGPILKTLDVLKMEESERAFDPLLQENVPSQLFSFLSEKRHITCLHLPCPTRQTVIDKAEIIEEFKGFLRALFCDLKPRKVLMINLQDRTSWKEYARCIALEKLQHEAEFSENLVVVTLPKESDFYFQSSSYLQLHSSAEFKKQFLNQIKSGDECGFFFPKGLSQKAILDFSEEMIETVHSLFFAKKETLTRKNRLDFIELFYHFLTQQIIEWTQPDLISFASKDGIDRGAAAAAGFYLFLRLFSDTSNWKKEERDQLLSILYAPALLVRERLLDIQRLHRMVSALSLLEAALTTDRKALFRALSPRIALQRLHSLE
;
A
#
# COMPACT_ATOMS: atom_id res chain seq x y z
N MET A 1 1.94 39.19 22.64
CA MET A 1 2.82 39.12 21.45
C MET A 1 2.22 38.10 20.50
N VAL A 2 1.50 38.57 19.49
CA VAL A 2 0.87 37.74 18.46
C VAL A 2 1.95 37.40 17.43
N ALA A 3 2.28 36.12 17.30
CA ALA A 3 3.23 35.64 16.31
C ALA A 3 2.56 35.67 14.93
N GLN A 4 3.00 36.56 14.05
CA GLN A 4 2.69 36.48 12.62
C GLN A 4 3.33 35.21 12.05
N ARG A 5 2.54 34.15 11.89
CA ARG A 5 2.88 33.06 10.97
C ARG A 5 2.84 33.62 9.56
N LYS A 6 3.95 33.49 8.83
CA LYS A 6 3.99 33.64 7.37
C LYS A 6 3.09 32.54 6.80
N TRP A 7 2.04 32.92 6.10
CA TRP A 7 1.18 32.00 5.38
C TRP A 7 1.99 31.43 4.21
N GLU A 8 2.17 30.11 4.15
CA GLU A 8 2.59 29.44 2.92
C GLU A 8 1.44 29.65 1.91
N GLU A 9 1.74 30.08 0.68
CA GLU A 9 0.73 30.35 -0.36
C GLU A 9 -0.12 29.08 -0.59
N LEU A 10 -1.44 29.20 -0.41
CA LEU A 10 -2.39 28.11 -0.61
C LEU A 10 -2.36 27.69 -2.08
N SER A 11 -2.07 26.41 -2.37
CA SER A 11 -2.06 25.93 -3.76
C SER A 11 -3.49 25.71 -4.29
N LEU A 12 -3.63 25.62 -5.61
CA LEU A 12 -4.91 25.32 -6.25
C LEU A 12 -5.52 24.00 -5.75
N MET A 13 -4.68 22.99 -5.52
CA MET A 13 -5.14 21.70 -4.99
C MET A 13 -5.59 21.83 -3.53
N ASP A 14 -4.85 22.57 -2.70
CA ASP A 14 -5.26 22.82 -1.31
C ASP A 14 -6.61 23.55 -1.26
N ALA A 15 -6.88 24.45 -2.21
CA ALA A 15 -8.16 25.13 -2.34
C ALA A 15 -9.31 24.16 -2.70
N VAL A 16 -9.10 23.24 -3.65
CA VAL A 16 -10.11 22.22 -4.01
C VAL A 16 -10.35 21.24 -2.86
N ASP A 17 -9.29 20.86 -2.14
CA ASP A 17 -9.38 20.01 -0.95
C ASP A 17 -10.21 20.69 0.15
N ASN A 18 -9.96 21.97 0.39
CA ASN A 18 -10.76 22.77 1.32
C ASN A 18 -12.24 22.77 0.92
N LEU A 19 -12.56 22.96 -0.37
CA LEU A 19 -13.94 22.88 -0.84
C LEU A 19 -14.58 21.50 -0.60
N SER A 20 -13.85 20.43 -0.91
CA SER A 20 -14.35 19.07 -0.68
C SER A 20 -14.64 18.85 0.82
N ALA A 21 -13.72 19.22 1.72
CA ALA A 21 -13.95 19.10 3.15
C ALA A 21 -15.14 19.94 3.65
N LEU A 22 -15.32 21.16 3.13
CA LEU A 22 -16.45 22.03 3.46
C LEU A 22 -17.79 21.47 2.94
N SER A 23 -17.77 20.86 1.75
CA SER A 23 -18.92 20.18 1.15
C SER A 23 -19.30 18.87 1.87
N GLU A 24 -18.47 18.38 2.80
CA GLU A 24 -18.72 17.18 3.61
C GLU A 24 -19.19 17.49 5.03
N LEU A 25 -19.32 18.75 5.42
CA LEU A 25 -19.81 19.13 6.75
C LEU A 25 -21.18 18.49 7.06
N ASP A 26 -21.31 17.94 8.27
CA ASP A 26 -22.51 17.28 8.80
C ASP A 26 -22.73 17.65 10.29
N ALA A 27 -23.99 17.89 10.68
CA ALA A 27 -24.40 18.46 11.98
C ALA A 27 -24.20 17.48 13.14
N LEU A 28 -24.43 16.19 12.90
CA LEU A 28 -24.42 15.13 13.92
C LEU A 28 -22.99 14.79 14.40
N ALA A 29 -21.98 15.09 13.59
CA ALA A 29 -20.59 14.82 13.92
C ALA A 29 -20.04 15.67 15.09
N SER A 30 -20.71 16.78 15.43
CA SER A 30 -20.24 17.74 16.46
C SER A 30 -20.60 17.35 17.90
N GLU A 31 -21.67 16.57 18.11
CA GLU A 31 -22.07 16.10 19.45
C GLU A 31 -21.27 14.85 19.85
N GLU A 32 -21.06 13.91 18.92
CA GLU A 32 -20.34 12.65 19.18
C GLU A 32 -18.81 12.82 19.30
N ALA A 33 -18.21 13.85 18.68
CA ALA A 33 -16.76 14.09 18.74
C ALA A 33 -16.25 14.56 20.12
N LYS A 34 -17.17 14.89 21.06
CA LYS A 34 -16.81 15.28 22.43
C LYS A 34 -16.59 14.09 23.36
N GLU A 35 -17.08 12.90 23.03
CA GLU A 35 -17.03 11.73 23.93
C GLU A 35 -15.90 10.75 23.61
N GLU A 36 -15.39 10.70 22.38
CA GLU A 36 -14.33 9.76 22.01
C GLU A 36 -13.09 10.49 21.51
N GLY A 37 -11.98 10.37 22.25
CA GLY A 37 -10.66 10.96 21.96
C GLY A 37 -9.97 10.39 20.71
N ILE A 38 -10.64 10.39 19.58
CA ILE A 38 -10.15 9.98 18.26
C ILE A 38 -9.74 11.24 17.48
N GLU A 39 -8.60 11.19 16.79
CA GLU A 39 -8.04 12.28 15.98
C GLU A 39 -8.92 12.67 14.77
N LYS A 40 -10.08 13.30 15.00
CA LYS A 40 -10.86 14.01 13.96
C LYS A 40 -10.26 15.41 13.77
N LYS A 41 -9.09 15.56 13.15
CA LYS A 41 -8.39 16.87 13.11
C LYS A 41 -8.95 17.88 12.09
N HIS A 42 -9.53 17.48 10.96
CA HIS A 42 -9.94 18.41 9.90
C HIS A 42 -11.42 18.82 9.93
N ALA A 43 -12.38 17.89 10.04
CA ALA A 43 -13.80 18.24 10.15
C ALA A 43 -14.13 19.01 11.45
N VAL A 44 -13.42 18.70 12.55
CA VAL A 44 -13.56 19.42 13.84
C VAL A 44 -12.87 20.79 13.79
N LYS A 45 -11.87 20.99 12.93
CA LYS A 45 -11.22 22.31 12.75
C LYS A 45 -12.24 23.34 12.27
N TRP A 46 -13.03 23.00 11.25
CA TRP A 46 -14.05 23.89 10.69
C TRP A 46 -15.16 24.24 11.67
N LEU A 47 -15.51 23.30 12.57
CA LEU A 47 -16.56 23.46 13.57
C LEU A 47 -16.06 24.00 14.93
N SER A 48 -14.77 24.32 15.06
CA SER A 48 -14.18 24.80 16.31
C SER A 48 -14.42 26.30 16.51
N PRO A 49 -15.19 26.72 17.54
CA PRO A 49 -15.50 28.14 17.76
C PRO A 49 -14.25 29.01 17.98
N ALA A 50 -13.16 28.42 18.48
CA ALA A 50 -11.89 29.09 18.73
C ALA A 50 -11.13 29.47 17.44
N LEU A 51 -11.47 28.83 16.31
CA LEU A 51 -10.79 29.00 15.02
C LEU A 51 -11.67 29.70 13.98
N ASN A 52 -12.88 30.17 14.34
CA ASN A 52 -13.85 30.74 13.40
C ASN A 52 -13.27 31.86 12.51
N SER A 53 -12.47 32.77 13.08
CA SER A 53 -11.85 33.85 12.29
C SER A 53 -10.76 33.36 11.34
N GLU A 54 -9.99 32.34 11.74
CA GLU A 54 -8.95 31.75 10.88
C GLU A 54 -9.58 30.93 9.76
N ASN A 55 -10.59 30.13 10.08
CA ASN A 55 -11.37 29.34 9.12
C ASN A 55 -12.06 30.26 8.09
N GLN A 56 -12.62 31.40 8.51
CA GLN A 56 -13.22 32.35 7.58
C GLN A 56 -12.22 32.90 6.55
N GLU A 57 -11.01 33.23 6.99
CA GLU A 57 -9.97 33.74 6.08
C GLU A 57 -9.47 32.63 5.14
N GLU A 58 -9.38 31.39 5.62
CA GLU A 58 -9.03 30.22 4.82
C GLU A 58 -10.08 29.92 3.72
N VAL A 59 -11.38 30.10 4.02
CA VAL A 59 -12.47 30.00 3.02
C VAL A 59 -12.36 31.10 1.96
N LYS A 60 -12.09 32.35 2.37
CA LYS A 60 -11.91 33.47 1.42
C LYS A 60 -10.71 33.24 0.52
N GLU A 61 -9.59 32.83 1.10
CA GLU A 61 -8.37 32.54 0.35
C GLU A 61 -8.58 31.38 -0.63
N THR A 62 -9.33 30.35 -0.23
CA THR A 62 -9.75 29.25 -1.10
C THR A 62 -10.45 29.77 -2.36
N PHE A 63 -11.51 30.59 -2.23
CA PHE A 63 -12.19 31.15 -3.40
C PHE A 63 -11.32 32.09 -4.23
N ARG A 64 -10.42 32.85 -3.58
CA ARG A 64 -9.48 33.75 -4.26
C ARG A 64 -8.50 32.99 -5.14
N VAL A 65 -7.95 31.87 -4.65
CA VAL A 65 -7.06 30.99 -5.42
C VAL A 65 -7.78 30.44 -6.66
N LEU A 66 -9.01 29.93 -6.52
CA LEU A 66 -9.79 29.43 -7.65
C LEU A 66 -10.08 30.53 -8.69
N HIS A 67 -10.40 31.74 -8.22
CA HIS A 67 -10.67 32.88 -9.10
C HIS A 67 -9.43 33.29 -9.89
N ASN A 68 -8.27 33.32 -9.23
CA ASN A 68 -7.00 33.60 -9.89
C ASN A 68 -6.64 32.51 -10.91
N TYR A 69 -6.92 31.24 -10.61
CA TYR A 69 -6.74 30.15 -11.57
C TYR A 69 -7.65 30.31 -12.81
N LEU A 70 -8.94 30.60 -12.63
CA LEU A 70 -9.84 30.84 -13.78
C LEU A 70 -9.39 32.04 -14.63
N LYS A 71 -8.88 33.11 -14.01
CA LYS A 71 -8.30 34.25 -14.73
C LYS A 71 -7.08 33.82 -15.54
N TYR A 72 -6.16 33.07 -14.92
CA TYR A 72 -4.97 32.56 -15.60
C TYR A 72 -5.33 31.72 -16.83
N VAL A 73 -6.22 30.74 -16.68
CA VAL A 73 -6.66 29.90 -17.81
C VAL A 73 -7.34 30.74 -18.91
N TYR A 74 -8.14 31.74 -18.53
CA TYR A 74 -8.83 32.61 -19.47
C TYR A 74 -7.91 33.59 -20.22
N GLU A 75 -6.89 34.11 -19.56
CA GLU A 75 -5.98 35.13 -20.10
C GLU A 75 -4.82 34.52 -20.87
N GLU A 76 -4.14 33.54 -20.26
CA GLU A 76 -2.87 32.97 -20.73
C GLU A 76 -3.04 31.68 -21.54
N GLU A 77 -4.13 30.93 -21.35
CA GLU A 77 -4.28 29.57 -21.92
C GLU A 77 -5.61 29.35 -22.66
N LYS A 78 -6.00 30.33 -23.49
CA LYS A 78 -7.31 30.38 -24.17
C LYS A 78 -7.67 29.13 -24.98
N SER A 79 -6.71 28.46 -25.59
CA SER A 79 -6.92 27.23 -26.36
C SER A 79 -7.35 26.04 -25.48
N ARG A 80 -7.06 26.07 -24.18
CA ARG A 80 -7.46 25.00 -23.25
C ARG A 80 -8.93 25.07 -22.85
N LEU A 81 -9.55 26.24 -22.94
CA LEU A 81 -11.00 26.35 -22.76
C LEU A 81 -11.79 25.66 -23.87
N GLU A 82 -11.13 25.25 -24.96
CA GLU A 82 -11.72 24.44 -26.03
C GLU A 82 -11.56 22.93 -25.77
N ASP A 83 -10.69 22.51 -24.84
CA ASP A 83 -10.47 21.11 -24.49
C ASP A 83 -11.62 20.56 -23.59
N PRO A 84 -12.36 19.52 -24.01
CA PRO A 84 -13.49 18.99 -23.25
C PRO A 84 -13.13 18.50 -21.84
N GLN A 85 -11.91 17.97 -21.64
CA GLN A 85 -11.46 17.51 -20.31
C GLN A 85 -11.23 18.70 -19.37
N THR A 86 -10.59 19.76 -19.85
CA THR A 86 -10.40 21.01 -19.11
C THR A 86 -11.74 21.67 -18.75
N GLN A 87 -12.71 21.67 -19.67
CA GLN A 87 -14.07 22.17 -19.38
C GLN A 87 -14.74 21.37 -18.26
N LYS A 88 -14.67 20.02 -18.29
CA LYS A 88 -15.20 19.14 -17.26
C LYS A 88 -14.56 19.38 -15.89
N GLY A 89 -13.23 19.51 -15.83
CA GLY A 89 -12.52 19.83 -14.59
C GLY A 89 -12.95 21.17 -13.98
N ILE A 90 -13.06 22.23 -14.80
CA ILE A 90 -13.51 23.56 -14.33
C ILE A 90 -14.97 23.51 -13.83
N GLN A 91 -15.85 22.79 -14.51
CA GLN A 91 -17.24 22.59 -14.07
C GLN A 91 -17.30 21.87 -12.71
N ALA A 92 -16.50 20.81 -12.55
CA ALA A 92 -16.44 20.03 -11.31
C ALA A 92 -15.98 20.89 -10.12
N MET A 93 -14.93 21.69 -10.31
CA MET A 93 -14.44 22.65 -9.31
C MET A 93 -15.50 23.68 -8.91
N MET A 94 -16.22 24.24 -9.88
CA MET A 94 -17.26 25.24 -9.62
C MET A 94 -18.49 24.65 -8.93
N LEU A 95 -18.82 23.39 -9.21
CA LEU A 95 -19.87 22.65 -8.52
C LEU A 95 -19.51 22.43 -7.04
N LEU A 96 -18.29 21.95 -6.76
CA LEU A 96 -17.77 21.82 -5.40
C LEU A 96 -17.78 23.17 -4.65
N ALA A 97 -17.40 24.26 -5.33
CA ALA A 97 -17.41 25.60 -4.75
C ALA A 97 -18.82 26.03 -4.31
N GLY A 98 -19.83 25.77 -5.16
CA GLY A 98 -21.22 26.06 -4.84
C GLY A 98 -21.77 25.22 -3.68
N GLU A 99 -21.44 23.93 -3.65
CA GLU A 99 -21.87 23.02 -2.57
C GLU A 99 -21.23 23.35 -1.24
N ALA A 100 -19.93 23.64 -1.23
CA ALA A 100 -19.20 24.11 -0.06
C ALA A 100 -19.84 25.40 0.49
N ALA A 101 -20.11 26.40 -0.37
CA ALA A 101 -20.74 27.64 0.05
C ALA A 101 -22.13 27.39 0.69
N GLN A 102 -22.97 26.60 0.04
CA GLN A 102 -24.30 26.26 0.56
C GLN A 102 -24.25 25.48 1.88
N LYS A 103 -23.33 24.53 2.03
CA LYS A 103 -23.18 23.77 3.27
C LYS A 103 -22.69 24.64 4.40
N VAL A 104 -21.66 25.44 4.18
CA VAL A 104 -21.14 26.36 5.22
C VAL A 104 -22.21 27.38 5.63
N ASP A 105 -23.03 27.85 4.69
CA ASP A 105 -24.19 28.70 4.98
C ASP A 105 -25.25 28.01 5.84
N ARG A 106 -25.47 26.70 5.68
CA ARG A 106 -26.36 25.92 6.57
C ARG A 106 -25.75 25.77 7.97
N PHE A 107 -24.43 25.61 8.09
CA PHE A 107 -23.69 25.50 9.35
C PHE A 107 -23.34 26.87 9.96
N THR A 108 -24.35 27.72 10.09
CA THR A 108 -24.24 29.11 10.59
C THR A 108 -23.51 29.28 11.92
N ASP A 109 -23.30 28.24 12.73
CA ASP A 109 -22.57 28.32 14.00
C ASP A 109 -21.06 28.62 13.83
N ILE A 110 -20.45 28.29 12.68
CA ILE A 110 -19.09 28.73 12.31
C ILE A 110 -19.01 30.28 12.22
N PHE A 111 -20.16 30.92 11.96
CA PHE A 111 -20.31 32.38 11.86
C PHE A 111 -21.18 32.97 12.98
N LYS A 112 -21.67 32.19 13.96
CA LYS A 112 -22.46 32.73 15.10
C LYS A 112 -21.52 33.17 16.22
N GLY A 113 -21.46 34.49 16.45
CA GLY A 113 -20.77 35.09 17.59
C GLY A 113 -20.24 36.50 17.35
N ILE A 114 -20.13 36.93 16.09
CA ILE A 114 -19.59 38.25 15.74
C ILE A 114 -20.66 39.02 14.96
N LYS A 115 -20.95 40.26 15.40
CA LYS A 115 -21.92 41.16 14.76
C LYS A 115 -21.46 41.53 13.34
N GLY A 116 -22.33 41.37 12.34
CA GLY A 116 -22.14 41.88 10.96
C GLY A 116 -21.98 40.79 9.89
N LYS A 117 -22.99 39.92 9.74
CA LYS A 117 -23.00 38.74 8.86
C LYS A 117 -22.94 39.10 7.37
N GLU A 118 -22.00 38.49 6.63
CA GLU A 118 -22.21 38.10 5.24
C GLU A 118 -22.27 36.57 5.23
N SER A 119 -23.28 35.99 4.59
CA SER A 119 -23.31 34.58 4.21
C SER A 119 -22.03 34.24 3.42
N VAL A 120 -21.55 33.00 3.43
CA VAL A 120 -20.47 32.56 2.53
C VAL A 120 -20.86 32.79 1.07
N SER A 121 -22.13 32.56 0.72
CA SER A 121 -22.68 32.92 -0.61
C SER A 121 -22.71 34.43 -0.88
N GLU A 122 -22.62 35.26 0.15
CA GLU A 122 -22.58 36.73 0.06
C GLU A 122 -21.15 37.29 0.07
N LEU A 123 -20.14 36.45 0.35
CA LEU A 123 -18.74 36.87 0.32
C LEU A 123 -18.37 37.38 -1.06
N LYS A 124 -17.71 38.54 -1.08
CA LYS A 124 -17.20 39.16 -2.29
C LYS A 124 -16.34 38.20 -3.11
N GLU A 125 -15.45 37.44 -2.47
CA GLU A 125 -14.58 36.47 -3.15
C GLU A 125 -15.36 35.38 -3.90
N PHE A 126 -16.43 34.84 -3.30
CA PHE A 126 -17.28 33.83 -3.92
C PHE A 126 -18.13 34.42 -5.06
N GLN A 127 -18.72 35.60 -4.84
CA GLN A 127 -19.51 36.29 -5.87
C GLN A 127 -18.66 36.69 -7.07
N GLU A 128 -17.43 37.15 -6.86
CA GLU A 128 -16.48 37.46 -7.93
C GLU A 128 -16.10 36.20 -8.72
N LEU A 129 -15.79 35.10 -8.03
CA LEU A 129 -15.52 33.80 -8.65
C LEU A 129 -16.69 33.34 -9.52
N GLN A 130 -17.90 33.30 -8.96
CA GLN A 130 -19.11 32.83 -9.64
C GLN A 130 -19.45 33.73 -10.85
N LYS A 131 -19.38 35.06 -10.67
CA LYS A 131 -19.62 36.02 -11.74
C LYS A 131 -18.60 35.87 -12.86
N PHE A 132 -17.33 35.70 -12.53
CA PHE A 132 -16.29 35.50 -13.54
C PHE A 132 -16.52 34.21 -14.34
N TYR A 133 -16.80 33.11 -13.65
CA TYR A 133 -17.12 31.83 -14.28
C TYR A 133 -18.32 31.94 -15.26
N LEU A 134 -19.47 32.41 -14.77
CA LEU A 134 -20.70 32.50 -15.58
C LEU A 134 -20.58 33.49 -16.75
N THR A 135 -19.89 34.62 -16.56
CA THR A 135 -19.87 35.69 -17.57
C THR A 135 -18.73 35.57 -18.58
N ARG A 136 -17.61 34.92 -18.23
CA ARG A 136 -16.40 34.85 -19.06
C ARG A 136 -16.03 33.44 -19.48
N ILE A 137 -16.13 32.45 -18.58
CA ILE A 137 -15.69 31.08 -18.84
C ILE A 137 -16.76 30.28 -19.60
N VAL A 138 -17.99 30.21 -19.07
CA VAL A 138 -19.08 29.39 -19.65
C VAL A 138 -19.39 29.78 -21.10
N LYS A 139 -19.27 31.07 -21.44
CA LYS A 139 -19.49 31.57 -22.81
C LYS A 139 -18.49 31.03 -23.85
N ARG A 140 -17.42 30.38 -23.42
CA ARG A 140 -16.38 29.82 -24.30
C ARG A 140 -16.42 28.30 -24.41
N PHE A 141 -17.28 27.63 -23.66
CA PHE A 141 -17.45 26.19 -23.79
C PHE A 141 -18.19 25.88 -25.09
N GLN A 142 -17.69 24.90 -25.84
CA GLN A 142 -18.18 24.56 -27.19
C GLN A 142 -19.38 23.59 -27.18
N GLU A 143 -19.59 22.85 -26.09
CA GLU A 143 -20.72 21.91 -25.95
C GLU A 143 -21.86 22.51 -25.11
N SER A 144 -23.08 22.39 -25.65
CA SER A 144 -24.34 22.79 -25.03
C SER A 144 -24.62 21.94 -23.78
N LEU A 145 -25.30 22.59 -22.83
CA LEU A 145 -25.87 22.12 -21.56
C LEU A 145 -26.86 20.94 -21.67
N GLU A 146 -26.71 20.00 -22.60
CA GLU A 146 -27.59 18.82 -22.75
C GLU A 146 -27.13 17.62 -21.91
N GLU A 147 -25.84 17.51 -21.54
CA GLU A 147 -25.36 16.49 -20.59
C GLU A 147 -25.65 16.85 -19.12
N GLU A 148 -25.90 18.12 -18.78
CA GLU A 148 -26.11 18.54 -17.38
C GLU A 148 -27.42 18.01 -16.78
N GLU A 149 -28.46 17.85 -17.60
CA GLU A 149 -29.74 17.23 -17.20
C GLU A 149 -29.63 15.71 -17.08
N ALA A 150 -28.84 15.04 -17.93
CA ALA A 150 -28.55 13.62 -17.79
C ALA A 150 -27.68 13.33 -16.56
N TRP A 151 -26.70 14.19 -16.29
CA TRP A 151 -25.78 14.07 -15.15
C TRP A 151 -26.45 14.36 -13.80
N LYS A 152 -27.43 15.28 -13.76
CA LYS A 152 -28.31 15.52 -12.59
C LYS A 152 -29.41 14.47 -12.44
N ALA A 153 -29.93 13.90 -13.54
CA ALA A 153 -30.99 12.89 -13.51
C ALA A 153 -30.49 11.47 -13.17
N GLU A 154 -29.23 11.14 -13.49
CA GLU A 154 -28.64 9.82 -13.21
C GLU A 154 -28.34 9.61 -11.71
N TRP A 155 -28.26 10.68 -10.91
CA TRP A 155 -27.76 10.62 -9.52
C TRP A 155 -28.59 11.48 -8.55
N GLY A 156 -29.91 11.26 -8.51
CA GLY A 156 -30.89 12.01 -7.73
C GLY A 156 -30.57 12.24 -6.24
N GLU A 157 -31.42 13.04 -5.58
CA GLU A 157 -31.18 13.55 -4.22
C GLU A 157 -30.75 12.47 -3.20
N PRO A 158 -29.83 12.83 -2.27
CA PRO A 158 -29.29 11.89 -1.30
C PRO A 158 -30.39 11.34 -0.39
N GLN A 159 -30.73 10.06 -0.53
CA GLN A 159 -31.49 9.34 0.49
C GLN A 159 -30.55 8.98 1.64
N GLU A 160 -30.56 9.80 2.68
CA GLU A 160 -29.95 9.47 3.97
C GLU A 160 -30.72 8.34 4.66
N GLY A 161 -30.24 7.11 4.51
CA GLY A 161 -30.54 6.04 5.44
C GLY A 161 -29.78 6.28 6.74
N VAL A 162 -30.45 6.92 7.71
CA VAL A 162 -30.03 6.94 9.12
C VAL A 162 -30.21 5.53 9.66
N LEU A 163 -29.11 4.78 9.86
CA LEU A 163 -28.93 3.60 10.72
C LEU A 163 -27.74 2.76 10.20
N ASP A 164 -26.54 3.13 10.63
CA ASP A 164 -25.39 2.25 10.93
C ASP A 164 -24.14 3.12 11.08
N ILE A 165 -23.97 3.72 12.25
CA ILE A 165 -22.91 4.72 12.51
C ILE A 165 -21.58 4.02 12.82
N GLU A 166 -21.59 2.80 13.34
CA GLU A 166 -20.38 2.10 13.80
C GLU A 166 -19.64 1.31 12.69
N ARG A 167 -20.24 1.09 11.52
CA ARG A 167 -19.63 0.32 10.39
C ARG A 167 -19.39 1.14 9.10
N ARG A 168 -19.28 2.47 9.18
CA ARG A 168 -18.98 3.35 8.02
C ARG A 168 -17.52 3.82 8.08
N ALA A 169 -16.64 3.13 7.36
CA ALA A 169 -15.19 3.31 7.42
C ALA A 169 -14.63 4.32 6.40
N LEU A 170 -15.24 4.49 5.22
CA LEU A 170 -14.84 5.51 4.23
C LEU A 170 -15.84 6.68 4.24
N ARG A 171 -15.45 7.82 4.82
CA ARG A 171 -16.34 8.99 4.99
C ARG A 171 -15.86 10.25 4.27
N ASP A 172 -14.56 10.39 4.06
CA ASP A 172 -13.96 11.62 3.54
C ASP A 172 -12.92 11.34 2.44
N LEU A 173 -12.73 12.35 1.59
CA LEU A 173 -11.73 12.32 0.52
C LEU A 173 -10.29 12.24 1.08
N GLU A 174 -10.06 12.76 2.29
CA GLU A 174 -8.75 12.74 2.94
C GLU A 174 -8.26 11.30 3.19
N THR A 175 -9.16 10.40 3.60
CA THR A 175 -8.87 8.97 3.80
C THR A 175 -8.46 8.29 2.49
N VAL A 176 -9.08 8.69 1.37
CA VAL A 176 -8.77 8.20 0.02
C VAL A 176 -7.39 8.70 -0.43
N ARG A 177 -7.09 9.99 -0.21
CA ARG A 177 -5.77 10.58 -0.53
C ARG A 177 -4.64 9.98 0.30
N LYS A 178 -4.90 9.69 1.58
CA LYS A 178 -3.95 9.00 2.47
C LYS A 178 -3.81 7.52 2.15
N ASP A 179 -4.69 6.96 1.32
CA ASP A 179 -4.63 5.60 0.82
C ASP A 179 -4.53 4.53 1.93
N ARG A 180 -5.22 4.75 3.06
CA ARG A 180 -5.11 3.88 4.24
C ARG A 180 -6.04 2.68 4.20
N GLU A 181 -7.26 2.89 3.72
CA GLU A 181 -8.36 1.91 3.77
C GLU A 181 -8.93 1.59 2.38
N TYR A 182 -8.10 1.73 1.36
CA TYR A 182 -8.51 1.61 -0.03
C TYR A 182 -9.04 0.22 -0.41
N GLU A 183 -8.68 -0.83 0.34
CA GLU A 183 -9.24 -2.18 0.20
C GLU A 183 -10.76 -2.20 0.34
N LEU A 184 -11.33 -1.26 1.12
CA LEU A 184 -12.77 -1.17 1.35
C LEU A 184 -13.55 -0.71 0.10
N PHE A 185 -12.87 -0.16 -0.92
CA PHE A 185 -13.49 0.08 -2.23
C PHE A 185 -13.77 -1.21 -3.00
N TYR A 186 -13.03 -2.28 -2.70
CA TYR A 186 -13.16 -3.58 -3.33
C TYR A 186 -14.02 -4.58 -2.54
N LEU A 187 -14.28 -4.29 -1.27
CA LEU A 187 -14.96 -5.20 -0.35
C LEU A 187 -16.42 -4.84 -0.14
N ARG A 188 -17.23 -5.87 0.08
CA ARG A 188 -18.61 -5.76 0.56
C ARG A 188 -18.70 -6.11 2.04
N LYS A 189 -19.66 -5.52 2.74
CA LYS A 189 -20.07 -5.92 4.08
C LYS A 189 -20.72 -7.31 4.06
N GLU A 190 -20.89 -7.88 5.24
CA GLU A 190 -21.58 -9.18 5.45
C GLU A 190 -22.99 -9.18 4.85
N ASP A 191 -23.69 -8.03 4.86
CA ASP A 191 -25.02 -7.84 4.27
C ASP A 191 -25.02 -7.54 2.77
N GLY A 192 -23.84 -7.55 2.13
CA GLY A 192 -23.64 -7.26 0.71
C GLY A 192 -23.52 -5.77 0.36
N ARG A 193 -23.70 -4.85 1.31
CA ARG A 193 -23.59 -3.40 1.06
C ARG A 193 -22.14 -2.94 0.94
N LEU A 194 -21.93 -1.77 0.34
CA LEU A 194 -20.61 -1.15 0.19
C LEU A 194 -20.18 -0.38 1.46
N PHE A 195 -18.87 -0.12 1.59
CA PHE A 195 -18.30 0.62 2.72
C PHE A 195 -18.24 2.15 2.54
N TYR A 196 -18.61 2.63 1.36
CA TYR A 196 -18.63 4.05 0.97
C TYR A 196 -20.04 4.46 0.52
N ASN A 197 -20.33 5.76 0.58
CA ASN A 197 -21.60 6.34 0.12
C ASN A 197 -21.45 6.98 -1.27
N GLN A 198 -22.58 7.33 -1.89
CA GLN A 198 -22.59 7.99 -3.20
C GLN A 198 -21.96 9.39 -3.17
N ASN A 199 -22.04 10.11 -2.05
CA ASN A 199 -21.43 11.44 -1.91
C ASN A 199 -19.90 11.39 -2.04
N LEU A 200 -19.25 10.44 -1.36
CA LEU A 200 -17.80 10.24 -1.46
C LEU A 200 -17.39 9.87 -2.89
N LEU A 201 -18.16 9.01 -3.57
CA LEU A 201 -17.92 8.68 -4.98
C LEU A 201 -17.95 9.90 -5.88
N ARG A 202 -18.95 10.76 -5.67
CA ARG A 202 -19.12 12.00 -6.41
C ARG A 202 -17.92 12.92 -6.19
N HIS A 203 -17.46 13.10 -4.94
CA HIS A 203 -16.30 13.93 -4.64
C HIS A 203 -15.00 13.37 -5.22
N ILE A 204 -14.76 12.05 -5.12
CA ILE A 204 -13.61 11.39 -5.74
C ILE A 204 -13.58 11.68 -7.25
N ARG A 205 -14.74 11.61 -7.92
CA ARG A 205 -14.84 11.89 -9.36
C ARG A 205 -14.62 13.36 -9.69
N LEU A 206 -15.25 14.28 -8.94
CA LEU A 206 -15.09 15.72 -9.15
C LEU A 206 -13.62 16.16 -8.99
N VAL A 207 -12.94 15.65 -7.97
CA VAL A 207 -11.52 15.95 -7.73
C VAL A 207 -10.62 15.24 -8.75
N GLY A 208 -10.91 13.98 -9.09
CA GLY A 208 -10.13 13.27 -10.11
C GLY A 208 -10.22 13.87 -11.51
N ASP A 209 -11.42 14.32 -11.93
CA ASP A 209 -11.64 14.99 -13.22
C ASP A 209 -10.91 16.35 -13.26
N PHE A 210 -10.89 17.07 -12.13
CA PHE A 210 -10.10 18.30 -12.00
C PHE A 210 -8.58 18.04 -12.04
N ASP A 211 -8.11 17.05 -11.27
CA ASP A 211 -6.70 16.67 -11.21
C ASP A 211 -6.18 16.22 -12.58
N GLU A 212 -6.94 15.45 -13.34
CA GLU A 212 -6.55 15.03 -14.70
C GLU A 212 -6.43 16.24 -15.64
N ALA A 213 -7.32 17.22 -15.52
CA ALA A 213 -7.26 18.45 -16.29
C ALA A 213 -6.06 19.33 -15.92
N VAL A 214 -5.75 19.45 -14.63
CA VAL A 214 -4.65 20.29 -14.11
C VAL A 214 -3.27 19.61 -14.27
N SER A 215 -3.17 18.29 -14.14
CA SER A 215 -1.88 17.58 -14.23
C SER A 215 -1.27 17.61 -15.64
N ARG A 216 -2.09 17.82 -16.68
CA ARG A 216 -1.61 18.04 -18.06
C ARG A 216 -0.89 19.39 -18.25
N VAL A 217 -0.98 20.28 -17.26
CA VAL A 217 -0.39 21.64 -17.28
C VAL A 217 1.08 21.65 -16.88
N GLU A 218 1.53 20.73 -16.01
CA GLU A 218 2.92 20.66 -15.57
C GLU A 218 3.74 19.71 -16.47
N GLU A 219 4.71 20.26 -17.23
CA GLU A 219 5.48 19.55 -18.27
C GLU A 219 6.27 18.29 -17.81
N LYS A 220 6.29 17.93 -16.51
CA LYS A 220 7.06 16.77 -16.01
C LYS A 220 6.43 16.07 -14.79
N ASP A 221 5.16 15.67 -14.86
CA ASP A 221 4.58 14.76 -13.85
C ASP A 221 5.46 13.48 -13.73
N PRO A 222 6.07 13.23 -12.55
CA PRO A 222 6.89 12.05 -12.33
C PRO A 222 6.10 10.74 -12.39
N LEU A 223 4.78 10.75 -12.16
CA LEU A 223 3.93 9.56 -12.19
C LEU A 223 3.79 8.98 -13.61
N LEU A 224 3.89 9.80 -14.65
CA LEU A 224 3.88 9.33 -16.04
C LEU A 224 5.07 8.40 -16.36
N GLN A 225 6.22 8.60 -15.71
CA GLN A 225 7.39 7.73 -15.89
C GLN A 225 7.19 6.35 -15.24
N ILE A 226 6.35 6.26 -14.19
CA ILE A 226 6.09 5.01 -13.47
C ILE A 226 5.51 3.95 -14.40
N LYS A 227 4.49 4.30 -15.21
CA LYS A 227 3.88 3.35 -16.17
C LYS A 227 4.89 2.79 -17.17
N THR A 228 5.81 3.64 -17.63
CA THR A 228 6.88 3.22 -18.56
C THR A 228 7.86 2.27 -17.88
N ILE A 229 8.30 2.57 -16.66
CA ILE A 229 9.21 1.73 -15.88
C ILE A 229 8.58 0.35 -15.62
N ARG A 230 7.32 0.33 -15.19
CA ARG A 230 6.58 -0.91 -14.93
C ARG A 230 6.47 -1.79 -16.16
N GLU A 231 6.19 -1.20 -17.31
CA GLU A 231 6.10 -1.97 -18.54
C GLU A 231 7.44 -2.62 -18.91
N GLN A 232 8.55 -1.90 -18.79
CA GLN A 232 9.86 -2.47 -19.06
C GLN A 232 10.19 -3.63 -18.12
N GLU A 233 9.88 -3.50 -16.83
CA GLU A 233 10.03 -4.58 -15.85
C GLU A 233 9.21 -5.80 -16.25
N VAL A 234 7.96 -5.59 -16.68
CA VAL A 234 7.07 -6.66 -17.14
C VAL A 234 7.60 -7.37 -18.40
N ILE A 235 8.14 -6.64 -19.37
CA ILE A 235 8.71 -7.24 -20.59
C ILE A 235 9.87 -8.18 -20.23
N GLU A 236 10.79 -7.75 -19.36
CA GLU A 236 11.93 -8.58 -18.94
C GLU A 236 11.50 -9.77 -18.07
N THR A 237 10.48 -9.57 -17.23
CA THR A 237 9.86 -10.64 -16.45
C THR A 237 9.24 -11.70 -17.35
N ALA A 238 8.44 -11.29 -18.34
CA ALA A 238 7.82 -12.20 -19.29
C ALA A 238 8.86 -13.00 -20.09
N LYS A 239 9.93 -12.34 -20.55
CA LYS A 239 11.07 -13.02 -21.21
C LYS A 239 11.73 -14.06 -20.29
N THR A 240 11.91 -13.73 -19.02
CA THR A 240 12.52 -14.62 -18.04
C THR A 240 11.65 -15.85 -17.81
N ILE A 241 10.34 -15.67 -17.60
CA ILE A 241 9.40 -16.79 -17.43
C ILE A 241 9.41 -17.68 -18.68
N LEU A 242 9.33 -17.12 -19.89
CA LEU A 242 9.38 -17.90 -21.13
C LEU A 242 10.67 -18.69 -21.27
N LYS A 243 11.83 -18.07 -20.97
CA LYS A 243 13.13 -18.73 -21.05
C LYS A 243 13.21 -19.93 -20.10
N GLN A 244 12.72 -19.76 -18.87
CA GLN A 244 12.78 -20.81 -17.84
C GLN A 244 11.76 -21.93 -18.08
N THR A 245 10.64 -21.62 -18.74
CA THR A 245 9.57 -22.59 -19.02
C THR A 245 9.60 -23.18 -20.42
N ALA A 246 10.54 -22.77 -21.28
CA ALA A 246 10.63 -23.18 -22.68
C ALA A 246 10.53 -24.71 -22.90
N PRO A 247 11.23 -25.59 -22.13
CA PRO A 247 11.13 -27.04 -22.34
C PRO A 247 9.70 -27.58 -22.15
N TYR A 248 8.98 -27.04 -21.16
CA TYR A 248 7.61 -27.43 -20.86
C TYR A 248 6.62 -26.88 -21.89
N ILE A 249 6.86 -25.65 -22.38
CA ILE A 249 6.07 -25.03 -23.44
C ILE A 249 6.20 -25.82 -24.75
N ASP A 250 7.40 -26.24 -25.11
CA ASP A 250 7.65 -27.04 -26.32
C ASP A 250 6.95 -28.40 -26.27
N SER A 251 6.98 -29.07 -25.11
CA SER A 251 6.24 -30.31 -24.89
C SER A 251 4.73 -30.08 -24.99
N PHE A 252 4.21 -29.02 -24.37
CA PHE A 252 2.81 -28.65 -24.44
C PHE A 252 2.32 -28.50 -25.89
N TYR A 253 2.99 -27.70 -26.71
CA TYR A 253 2.53 -27.46 -28.09
C TYR A 253 2.63 -28.69 -29.01
N LYS A 254 3.51 -29.65 -28.71
CA LYS A 254 3.58 -30.93 -29.45
C LYS A 254 2.37 -31.82 -29.18
N GLU A 255 1.81 -31.76 -27.98
CA GLU A 255 0.82 -32.74 -27.50
C GLU A 255 -0.58 -32.15 -27.27
N ALA A 256 -0.74 -30.82 -27.19
CA ALA A 256 -2.00 -30.19 -26.79
C ALA A 256 -3.12 -30.23 -27.84
N TYR A 257 -2.81 -30.43 -29.13
CA TYR A 257 -3.78 -30.31 -30.23
C TYR A 257 -5.03 -31.22 -30.09
N PRO A 258 -4.92 -32.51 -29.69
CA PRO A 258 -6.07 -33.38 -29.46
C PRO A 258 -6.96 -32.89 -28.32
N PHE A 259 -6.38 -32.19 -27.33
CA PHE A 259 -7.07 -31.75 -26.12
C PHE A 259 -7.50 -30.29 -26.16
N ARG A 260 -7.37 -29.58 -27.29
CA ARG A 260 -7.64 -28.13 -27.42
C ARG A 260 -9.04 -27.66 -26.96
N LYS A 261 -10.03 -28.56 -26.92
CA LYS A 261 -11.40 -28.27 -26.47
C LYS A 261 -11.55 -28.31 -24.95
N LYS A 262 -10.56 -28.85 -24.23
CA LYS A 262 -10.53 -28.92 -22.77
C LYS A 262 -10.27 -27.52 -22.21
N SER A 263 -11.05 -27.14 -21.20
CA SER A 263 -11.00 -25.79 -20.60
C SER A 263 -9.61 -25.49 -20.06
N PHE A 264 -9.00 -26.43 -19.33
CA PHE A 264 -7.67 -26.28 -18.75
C PHE A 264 -6.60 -26.04 -19.83
N VAL A 265 -6.61 -26.87 -20.87
CA VAL A 265 -5.69 -26.78 -22.01
C VAL A 265 -5.86 -25.46 -22.76
N SER A 266 -7.10 -25.08 -23.05
CA SER A 266 -7.39 -23.83 -23.77
C SER A 266 -6.95 -22.60 -22.98
N LYS A 267 -7.12 -22.58 -21.66
CA LYS A 267 -6.73 -21.45 -20.81
C LYS A 267 -5.21 -21.36 -20.63
N ILE A 268 -4.51 -22.48 -20.45
CA ILE A 268 -3.04 -22.50 -20.48
C ILE A 268 -2.53 -22.00 -21.84
N ASN A 269 -3.12 -22.42 -22.96
CA ASN A 269 -2.75 -21.90 -24.27
C ASN A 269 -2.91 -20.37 -24.36
N LYS A 270 -4.02 -19.81 -23.88
CA LYS A 270 -4.23 -18.35 -23.82
C LYS A 270 -3.18 -17.67 -22.93
N ALA A 271 -2.89 -18.24 -21.76
CA ALA A 271 -1.87 -17.72 -20.85
C ALA A 271 -0.49 -17.66 -21.52
N LEU A 272 -0.07 -18.74 -22.20
CA LEU A 272 1.20 -18.79 -22.92
C LEU A 272 1.26 -17.78 -24.08
N MET A 273 0.17 -17.65 -24.86
CA MET A 273 0.10 -16.65 -25.93
C MET A 273 0.21 -15.22 -25.39
N ALA A 274 -0.52 -14.92 -24.31
CA ALA A 274 -0.46 -13.62 -23.64
C ALA A 274 0.95 -13.33 -23.10
N LEU A 275 1.61 -14.33 -22.51
CA LEU A 275 2.99 -14.21 -22.02
C LEU A 275 3.99 -13.93 -23.16
N MET A 276 3.86 -14.63 -24.30
CA MET A 276 4.67 -14.37 -25.50
C MET A 276 4.47 -12.96 -26.05
N LEU A 277 3.22 -12.45 -26.03
CA LEU A 277 2.89 -11.09 -26.45
C LEU A 277 3.41 -10.04 -25.47
N ALA A 278 3.36 -10.32 -24.16
CA ALA A 278 3.92 -9.45 -23.12
C ALA A 278 5.44 -9.29 -23.29
N ALA A 279 6.15 -10.38 -23.59
CA ALA A 279 7.60 -10.38 -23.79
C ALA A 279 8.07 -9.67 -25.08
N ASN A 280 7.16 -9.36 -26.02
CA ASN A 280 7.50 -8.76 -27.30
C ASN A 280 7.64 -7.23 -27.18
N PRO A 281 8.85 -6.65 -27.37
CA PRO A 281 9.07 -5.20 -27.23
C PRO A 281 8.29 -4.34 -28.23
N LYS A 282 7.75 -4.92 -29.31
CA LYS A 282 6.87 -4.21 -30.25
C LYS A 282 5.52 -3.83 -29.61
N ASN A 283 5.11 -4.55 -28.56
CA ASN A 283 3.89 -4.28 -27.83
C ASN A 283 4.11 -3.29 -26.67
N SER A 284 5.29 -2.70 -26.53
CA SER A 284 5.50 -1.63 -25.55
C SER A 284 4.58 -0.43 -25.82
N LEU A 285 4.07 0.20 -24.77
CA LEU A 285 3.28 1.45 -24.73
C LEU A 285 3.85 2.52 -25.66
N LEU A 286 5.18 2.64 -25.76
CA LEU A 286 5.83 3.63 -26.61
C LEU A 286 5.76 3.32 -28.10
N ARG A 287 5.41 2.09 -28.49
CA ARG A 287 5.49 1.57 -29.86
C ARG A 287 4.17 1.03 -30.40
N THR A 288 3.29 0.57 -29.51
CA THR A 288 2.01 -0.05 -29.89
C THR A 288 0.89 0.97 -30.06
N LYS A 289 -0.04 0.68 -30.98
CA LYS A 289 -1.35 1.34 -31.05
C LYS A 289 -2.47 0.48 -30.45
N GLY A 290 -2.14 -0.76 -30.05
CA GLY A 290 -3.08 -1.73 -29.50
C GLY A 290 -2.81 -2.01 -28.02
N LYS A 291 -3.13 -3.22 -27.58
CA LYS A 291 -2.89 -3.68 -26.22
C LYS A 291 -1.38 -3.67 -25.90
N SER A 292 -1.02 -3.17 -24.73
CA SER A 292 0.36 -3.03 -24.28
C SER A 292 0.92 -4.32 -23.68
N SER A 293 2.25 -4.41 -23.55
CA SER A 293 2.93 -5.53 -22.87
C SER A 293 2.46 -5.69 -21.44
N LEU A 294 2.21 -4.57 -20.74
CA LEU A 294 1.66 -4.57 -19.38
C LEU A 294 0.30 -5.28 -19.32
N LEU A 295 -0.61 -4.94 -20.24
CA LEU A 295 -1.94 -5.53 -20.27
C LEU A 295 -1.93 -6.99 -20.75
N TYR A 296 -1.01 -7.38 -21.64
CA TYR A 296 -0.83 -8.79 -22.00
C TYR A 296 -0.27 -9.61 -20.84
N PHE A 297 0.56 -9.02 -19.97
CA PHE A 297 1.05 -9.73 -18.79
C PHE A 297 -0.06 -9.92 -17.75
N PHE A 298 -0.93 -8.92 -17.59
CA PHE A 298 -2.15 -9.05 -16.81
C PHE A 298 -3.04 -10.20 -17.35
N ASP A 299 -3.26 -10.26 -18.67
CA ASP A 299 -3.98 -11.38 -19.30
C ASP A 299 -3.32 -12.73 -19.02
N PHE A 300 -1.99 -12.81 -19.08
CA PHE A 300 -1.26 -14.04 -18.76
C PHE A 300 -1.61 -14.53 -17.35
N HIS A 301 -1.54 -13.63 -16.36
CA HIS A 301 -1.86 -13.97 -14.97
C HIS A 301 -3.32 -14.34 -14.81
N LEU A 302 -4.25 -13.59 -15.42
CA LEU A 302 -5.68 -13.89 -15.40
C LEU A 302 -5.98 -15.28 -16.00
N PHE A 303 -5.46 -15.58 -17.18
CA PHE A 303 -5.67 -16.88 -17.83
C PHE A 303 -5.00 -18.04 -17.08
N LEU A 304 -3.83 -17.82 -16.47
CA LEU A 304 -3.20 -18.80 -15.60
C LEU A 304 -4.10 -19.12 -14.41
N ARG A 305 -4.65 -18.10 -13.75
CA ARG A 305 -5.60 -18.29 -12.65
C ARG A 305 -6.85 -19.02 -13.09
N GLU A 306 -7.47 -18.61 -14.21
CA GLU A 306 -8.64 -19.30 -14.75
C GLU A 306 -8.37 -20.77 -15.07
N ALA A 307 -7.14 -21.10 -15.50
CA ALA A 307 -6.72 -22.46 -15.78
C ALA A 307 -6.68 -23.30 -14.49
N LEU A 308 -6.09 -22.74 -13.43
CA LEU A 308 -6.00 -23.39 -12.11
C LEU A 308 -7.34 -23.45 -11.37
N LEU A 309 -8.30 -22.58 -11.72
CA LEU A 309 -9.68 -22.66 -11.23
C LEU A 309 -10.57 -23.61 -12.05
N SER A 310 -10.06 -24.17 -13.16
CA SER A 310 -10.87 -25.06 -14.00
C SER A 310 -11.19 -26.38 -13.29
N GLU A 311 -12.42 -26.88 -13.46
CA GLU A 311 -12.82 -28.18 -12.91
C GLU A 311 -11.90 -29.32 -13.35
N GLU A 312 -11.39 -29.25 -14.57
CA GLU A 312 -10.48 -30.25 -15.13
C GLU A 312 -9.16 -30.30 -14.36
N TYR A 313 -8.57 -29.14 -14.07
CA TYR A 313 -7.37 -29.08 -13.24
C TYR A 313 -7.64 -29.61 -11.83
N GLN A 314 -8.73 -29.19 -11.20
CA GLN A 314 -9.11 -29.65 -9.85
C GLN A 314 -9.34 -31.17 -9.81
N LYS A 315 -9.98 -31.75 -10.84
CA LYS A 315 -10.12 -33.21 -10.98
C LYS A 315 -8.76 -33.89 -11.11
N CYS A 316 -7.85 -33.36 -11.93
CA CYS A 316 -6.51 -33.92 -12.07
C CYS A 316 -5.72 -33.90 -10.76
N LEU A 317 -5.88 -32.90 -9.89
CA LEU A 317 -5.21 -32.90 -8.58
C LEU A 317 -5.71 -34.02 -7.64
N THR A 318 -6.98 -34.41 -7.75
CA THR A 318 -7.57 -35.44 -6.88
C THR A 318 -7.32 -36.87 -7.34
N LEU A 319 -6.94 -37.07 -8.60
CA LEU A 319 -6.69 -38.39 -9.16
C LEU A 319 -5.26 -38.86 -8.77
N HIS A 320 -5.13 -40.08 -8.27
CA HIS A 320 -3.81 -40.65 -7.93
C HIS A 320 -3.00 -41.05 -9.16
N ASP A 321 -1.66 -41.01 -9.01
CA ASP A 321 -0.67 -41.41 -10.02
C ASP A 321 -1.05 -42.74 -10.70
N GLY A 322 -1.15 -42.72 -12.03
CA GLY A 322 -1.52 -43.88 -12.86
C GLY A 322 -2.93 -43.84 -13.44
N LYS A 323 -3.81 -42.93 -13.01
CA LYS A 323 -5.13 -42.69 -13.63
C LYS A 323 -5.21 -41.44 -14.51
N ILE A 324 -4.19 -40.59 -14.47
CA ILE A 324 -4.13 -39.34 -15.23
C ILE A 324 -3.32 -39.61 -16.50
N ASP A 325 -3.83 -39.12 -17.63
CA ASP A 325 -3.11 -39.15 -18.90
C ASP A 325 -1.77 -38.40 -18.78
N PRO A 326 -0.64 -38.95 -19.28
CA PRO A 326 0.68 -38.33 -19.16
C PRO A 326 0.72 -36.87 -19.60
N PHE A 327 -0.06 -36.49 -20.61
CA PHE A 327 -0.15 -35.10 -21.07
C PHE A 327 -0.69 -34.17 -19.98
N PHE A 328 -1.70 -34.61 -19.21
CA PHE A 328 -2.26 -33.81 -18.11
C PHE A 328 -1.31 -33.70 -16.92
N HIS A 329 -0.50 -34.72 -16.65
CA HIS A 329 0.60 -34.61 -15.68
C HIS A 329 1.63 -33.55 -16.13
N ALA A 330 2.06 -33.58 -17.40
CA ALA A 330 2.96 -32.58 -17.95
C ALA A 330 2.34 -31.16 -17.93
N LEU A 331 1.04 -31.05 -18.19
CA LEU A 331 0.31 -29.78 -18.15
C LEU A 331 0.19 -29.21 -16.73
N ILE A 332 -0.04 -30.05 -15.72
CA ILE A 332 0.00 -29.64 -14.32
C ILE A 332 1.39 -29.11 -13.97
N ASN A 333 2.44 -29.84 -14.32
CA ASN A 333 3.83 -29.42 -14.08
C ASN A 333 4.13 -28.08 -14.76
N LEU A 334 3.69 -27.88 -16.01
CA LEU A 334 3.82 -26.59 -16.69
C LEU A 334 3.09 -25.47 -15.91
N SER A 335 1.86 -25.70 -15.47
CA SER A 335 1.08 -24.69 -14.73
C SER A 335 1.71 -24.30 -13.37
N HIS A 336 2.24 -25.29 -12.64
CA HIS A 336 2.97 -25.08 -11.39
C HIS A 336 4.30 -24.36 -11.65
N THR A 337 5.01 -24.73 -12.71
CA THR A 337 6.26 -24.09 -13.12
C THR A 337 6.05 -22.63 -13.54
N LEU A 338 4.97 -22.32 -14.28
CA LEU A 338 4.58 -20.94 -14.60
C LEU A 338 4.31 -20.14 -13.33
N SER A 339 3.59 -20.74 -12.37
CA SER A 339 3.36 -20.14 -11.05
C SER A 339 4.67 -19.89 -10.30
N LEU A 340 5.59 -20.86 -10.32
CA LEU A 340 6.91 -20.74 -9.70
C LEU A 340 7.68 -19.52 -10.19
N TYR A 341 7.83 -19.38 -11.50
CA TYR A 341 8.59 -18.26 -12.05
C TYR A 341 7.86 -16.93 -11.99
N PHE A 342 6.53 -16.93 -11.88
CA PHE A 342 5.76 -15.74 -11.58
C PHE A 342 6.03 -15.23 -10.16
N PHE A 343 6.09 -16.11 -9.14
CA PHE A 343 6.40 -15.72 -7.75
C PHE A 343 7.89 -15.47 -7.48
N MET A 344 8.78 -16.11 -8.23
CA MET A 344 10.24 -16.07 -8.01
C MET A 344 10.98 -15.10 -8.94
N GLN A 345 10.30 -14.13 -9.56
CA GLN A 345 10.95 -13.21 -10.48
C GLN A 345 11.96 -12.27 -9.80
N THR A 346 12.99 -11.87 -10.55
CA THR A 346 14.02 -10.91 -10.10
C THR A 346 13.98 -9.70 -11.01
N PRO A 347 13.16 -8.67 -10.70
CA PRO A 347 12.98 -7.53 -11.59
C PRO A 347 14.27 -6.72 -11.71
N THR A 348 14.49 -6.14 -12.90
CA THR A 348 15.64 -5.27 -13.14
C THR A 348 15.39 -3.90 -12.50
N LYS A 349 16.08 -3.61 -11.41
CA LYS A 349 15.87 -2.36 -10.62
C LYS A 349 16.46 -1.11 -11.25
N LYS A 350 17.19 -1.22 -12.37
CA LYS A 350 18.05 -0.17 -12.91
C LYS A 350 17.29 1.11 -13.26
N GLU A 351 16.17 1.00 -13.98
CA GLU A 351 15.38 2.18 -14.39
C GLU A 351 14.65 2.82 -13.23
N PHE A 352 14.04 2.01 -12.37
CA PHE A 352 13.40 2.47 -11.15
C PHE A 352 14.39 3.23 -10.25
N LEU A 353 15.59 2.68 -10.04
CA LEU A 353 16.62 3.35 -9.24
C LEU A 353 17.10 4.64 -9.89
N ALA A 354 17.30 4.65 -11.21
CA ALA A 354 17.66 5.87 -11.93
C ALA A 354 16.59 6.96 -11.77
N PHE A 355 15.32 6.57 -11.79
CA PHE A 355 14.18 7.45 -11.50
C PHE A 355 14.24 7.99 -10.07
N ILE A 356 14.35 7.13 -9.05
CA ILE A 356 14.46 7.57 -7.64
C ILE A 356 15.64 8.53 -7.43
N TYR A 357 16.83 8.21 -7.95
CA TYR A 357 17.99 9.08 -7.83
C TYR A 357 17.79 10.43 -8.53
N LYS A 358 17.10 10.46 -9.67
CA LYS A 358 16.75 11.71 -10.37
C LYS A 358 15.79 12.57 -9.53
N LEU A 359 14.83 11.95 -8.85
CA LEU A 359 13.92 12.66 -7.93
C LEU A 359 14.66 13.19 -6.70
N ILE A 360 15.61 12.45 -6.15
CA ILE A 360 16.42 12.90 -5.02
C ILE A 360 17.39 14.02 -5.44
N ALA A 361 17.93 13.97 -6.66
CA ALA A 361 18.95 14.93 -7.12
C ALA A 361 18.40 16.30 -7.52
N THR A 362 17.09 16.44 -7.82
CA THR A 362 16.51 17.59 -8.53
C THR A 362 16.58 18.92 -7.77
N LYS A 363 16.84 18.90 -6.45
CA LYS A 363 17.06 20.12 -5.65
C LYS A 363 18.53 20.41 -5.35
N THR A 364 19.43 19.42 -5.49
CA THR A 364 20.77 19.58 -4.90
C THR A 364 21.64 20.57 -5.67
N GLY A 365 21.58 20.67 -7.02
CA GLY A 365 22.28 21.68 -7.85
C GLY A 365 23.81 21.80 -7.71
N LYS A 366 24.35 21.18 -6.65
CA LYS A 366 25.68 21.03 -6.13
C LYS A 366 25.62 19.69 -5.40
N ARG A 367 26.63 18.84 -5.59
CA ARG A 367 26.86 17.71 -4.69
C ARG A 367 27.15 18.28 -3.31
N GLU A 368 26.13 18.57 -2.52
CA GLU A 368 26.34 18.81 -1.10
C GLU A 368 26.94 17.52 -0.54
N LYS A 369 28.21 17.61 -0.13
CA LYS A 369 28.77 16.66 0.81
C LYS A 369 27.96 16.85 2.09
N PHE A 370 26.90 16.05 2.23
CA PHE A 370 26.14 16.00 3.46
C PHE A 370 27.13 15.80 4.61
N PRO A 371 27.13 16.67 5.63
CA PRO A 371 27.94 16.47 6.81
C PRO A 371 27.45 15.18 7.50
N SER A 372 28.37 14.23 7.63
CA SER A 372 28.15 12.91 8.21
C SER A 372 27.58 12.99 9.63
N HIS A 373 26.44 12.34 9.92
CA HIS A 373 26.11 11.92 11.30
C HIS A 373 25.37 10.57 11.47
N SER A 374 24.64 10.01 10.50
CA SER A 374 24.23 8.57 10.45
C SER A 374 23.58 8.25 9.10
N PHE A 375 23.69 7.01 8.60
CA PHE A 375 23.02 6.54 7.38
C PHE A 375 21.50 6.76 7.43
N PHE A 376 20.90 6.56 8.61
CA PHE A 376 19.47 6.67 8.86
C PHE A 376 18.94 8.11 8.74
N HIS A 377 19.73 9.09 9.17
CA HIS A 377 19.35 10.50 9.00
C HIS A 377 19.31 10.89 7.52
N ALA A 378 20.31 10.48 6.75
CA ALA A 378 20.33 10.72 5.32
C ALA A 378 19.13 10.06 4.59
N LEU A 379 18.68 8.89 5.06
CA LEU A 379 17.49 8.23 4.51
C LEU A 379 16.20 9.02 4.80
N LEU A 380 16.03 9.55 6.01
CA LEU A 380 14.86 10.38 6.38
C LEU A 380 14.86 11.71 5.62
N ASP A 381 16.02 12.38 5.50
CA ASP A 381 16.13 13.63 4.75
C ASP A 381 15.75 13.44 3.27
N GLN A 382 16.14 12.30 2.68
CA GLN A 382 15.75 11.93 1.32
C GLN A 382 14.24 11.69 1.21
N ASP A 383 13.63 10.99 2.17
CA ASP A 383 12.18 10.73 2.20
C ASP A 383 11.39 12.04 2.34
N ASP A 384 11.80 12.94 3.23
CA ASP A 384 11.19 14.26 3.41
C ASP A 384 11.22 15.06 2.10
N HIS A 385 12.34 15.00 1.38
CA HIS A 385 12.44 15.64 0.07
C HIS A 385 11.46 15.04 -0.95
N LEU A 386 11.40 13.71 -1.05
CA LEU A 386 10.46 13.04 -1.94
C LEU A 386 9.02 13.39 -1.57
N ARG A 387 8.66 13.42 -0.28
CA ARG A 387 7.31 13.81 0.16
C ARG A 387 6.95 15.22 -0.25
N LEU A 388 7.87 16.18 -0.13
CA LEU A 388 7.63 17.55 -0.61
C LEU A 388 7.39 17.61 -2.12
N LEU A 389 8.05 16.74 -2.90
CA LEU A 389 7.80 16.65 -4.34
C LEU A 389 6.44 16.03 -4.64
N PHE A 390 6.12 14.89 -4.03
CA PHE A 390 4.86 14.16 -4.26
C PHE A 390 3.63 14.87 -3.69
N LYS A 391 3.79 15.81 -2.74
CA LYS A 391 2.69 16.71 -2.34
C LYS A 391 2.12 17.53 -3.50
N ARG A 392 2.90 17.77 -4.56
CA ARG A 392 2.44 18.45 -5.78
C ARG A 392 1.65 17.52 -6.72
N TYR A 393 1.74 16.20 -6.51
CA TYR A 393 1.09 15.17 -7.31
C TYR A 393 0.32 14.18 -6.40
N PRO A 394 -0.65 14.64 -5.59
CA PRO A 394 -1.31 13.83 -4.56
C PRO A 394 -2.33 12.82 -5.14
N SER A 395 -2.58 12.86 -6.45
CA SER A 395 -3.74 12.29 -7.11
C SER A 395 -3.64 10.79 -7.38
N GLY A 396 -2.45 10.19 -7.26
CA GLY A 396 -2.22 8.76 -7.54
C GLY A 396 -3.27 7.85 -6.89
N PRO A 397 -3.46 7.88 -5.56
CA PRO A 397 -4.49 7.10 -4.88
C PRO A 397 -5.94 7.36 -5.33
N ILE A 398 -6.27 8.61 -5.67
CA ILE A 398 -7.60 8.99 -6.17
C ILE A 398 -7.83 8.35 -7.55
N LEU A 399 -6.88 8.49 -8.47
CA LEU A 399 -6.95 7.91 -9.80
C LEU A 399 -7.04 6.38 -9.76
N LYS A 400 -6.26 5.74 -8.88
CA LYS A 400 -6.37 4.30 -8.63
C LYS A 400 -7.76 3.92 -8.13
N THR A 401 -8.35 4.72 -7.25
CA THR A 401 -9.71 4.47 -6.74
C THR A 401 -10.74 4.62 -7.86
N LEU A 402 -10.60 5.62 -8.74
CA LEU A 402 -11.46 5.77 -9.92
C LEU A 402 -11.38 4.57 -10.86
N ASP A 403 -10.20 3.98 -11.04
CA ASP A 403 -10.05 2.76 -11.82
C ASP A 403 -10.85 1.58 -11.22
N VAL A 404 -10.92 1.46 -9.88
CA VAL A 404 -11.77 0.46 -9.21
C VAL A 404 -13.25 0.71 -9.48
N LEU A 405 -13.67 1.97 -9.45
CA LEU A 405 -15.07 2.33 -9.64
C LEU A 405 -15.56 2.06 -11.06
N LYS A 406 -14.66 2.03 -12.04
CA LYS A 406 -14.95 1.64 -13.42
C LYS A 406 -15.08 0.13 -13.62
N MET A 407 -14.63 -0.69 -12.66
CA MET A 407 -14.75 -2.16 -12.74
C MET A 407 -16.20 -2.60 -12.56
N GLU A 408 -16.58 -3.66 -13.27
CA GLU A 408 -17.86 -4.33 -13.10
C GLU A 408 -18.00 -4.88 -11.67
N GLU A 409 -19.22 -4.87 -11.14
CA GLU A 409 -19.48 -5.32 -9.77
C GLU A 409 -19.07 -6.77 -9.48
N SER A 410 -19.13 -7.64 -10.50
CA SER A 410 -18.76 -9.05 -10.46
C SER A 410 -17.23 -9.25 -10.36
N GLU A 411 -16.47 -8.26 -10.81
CA GLU A 411 -15.00 -8.25 -10.84
C GLU A 411 -14.40 -7.60 -9.59
N ARG A 412 -15.19 -6.84 -8.82
CA ARG A 412 -14.73 -6.17 -7.59
C ARG A 412 -14.39 -7.19 -6.50
N ALA A 413 -13.10 -7.46 -6.37
CA ALA A 413 -12.50 -8.21 -5.28
C ALA A 413 -11.19 -7.54 -4.86
N PHE A 414 -10.91 -7.55 -3.56
CA PHE A 414 -9.58 -7.22 -3.07
C PHE A 414 -8.66 -8.40 -3.35
N ASP A 415 -7.78 -8.22 -4.33
CA ASP A 415 -6.84 -9.21 -4.80
C ASP A 415 -5.54 -8.50 -5.18
N PRO A 416 -4.57 -8.42 -4.27
CA PRO A 416 -3.37 -7.63 -4.50
C PRO A 416 -2.63 -8.02 -5.79
N LEU A 417 -2.66 -9.30 -6.16
CA LEU A 417 -1.94 -9.78 -7.35
C LEU A 417 -2.61 -9.34 -8.65
N LEU A 418 -3.94 -9.44 -8.76
CA LEU A 418 -4.66 -8.87 -9.92
C LEU A 418 -4.68 -7.34 -9.89
N GLN A 419 -4.42 -6.71 -8.75
CA GLN A 419 -4.18 -5.27 -8.66
C GLN A 419 -2.73 -4.89 -9.06
N GLU A 420 -2.11 -5.74 -9.89
CA GLU A 420 -0.79 -5.54 -10.49
C GLU A 420 0.36 -5.41 -9.49
N ASN A 421 0.17 -5.86 -8.25
CA ASN A 421 1.22 -5.99 -7.25
C ASN A 421 1.89 -7.35 -7.42
N VAL A 422 2.86 -7.41 -8.33
CA VAL A 422 3.50 -8.68 -8.70
C VAL A 422 4.54 -9.08 -7.66
N PRO A 423 4.54 -10.33 -7.17
CA PRO A 423 5.57 -10.84 -6.24
C PRO A 423 6.97 -10.80 -6.86
N SER A 424 8.02 -10.68 -6.04
CA SER A 424 9.41 -10.67 -6.52
C SER A 424 10.43 -11.03 -5.45
N GLN A 425 11.64 -11.39 -5.87
CA GLN A 425 12.77 -11.55 -4.96
C GLN A 425 13.30 -10.20 -4.50
N LEU A 426 13.33 -9.99 -3.19
CA LEU A 426 13.90 -8.79 -2.60
C LEU A 426 15.41 -8.95 -2.43
N PHE A 427 15.84 -9.85 -1.54
CA PHE A 427 17.24 -10.08 -1.22
C PHE A 427 17.44 -11.53 -0.75
N SER A 428 18.69 -11.98 -0.66
CA SER A 428 19.02 -13.28 -0.07
C SER A 428 20.12 -13.15 0.97
N PHE A 429 20.16 -14.09 1.92
CA PHE A 429 21.15 -14.12 3.00
C PHE A 429 21.50 -15.56 3.39
N LEU A 430 22.59 -15.72 4.12
CA LEU A 430 23.01 -17.02 4.65
C LEU A 430 22.59 -17.15 6.11
N SER A 431 21.93 -18.26 6.40
CA SER A 431 21.71 -18.75 7.75
C SER A 431 22.44 -20.06 7.95
N GLU A 432 23.49 -20.04 8.77
CA GLU A 432 24.47 -21.12 8.93
C GLU A 432 25.08 -21.54 7.59
N LYS A 433 24.46 -22.53 6.92
CA LYS A 433 24.85 -23.06 5.60
C LYS A 433 23.70 -23.08 4.58
N ARG A 434 22.54 -22.51 4.94
CA ARG A 434 21.37 -22.42 4.07
C ARG A 434 21.27 -21.05 3.45
N HIS A 435 20.98 -21.02 2.16
CA HIS A 435 20.68 -19.82 1.42
C HIS A 435 19.19 -19.54 1.51
N ILE A 436 18.82 -18.43 2.13
CA ILE A 436 17.43 -18.02 2.33
C ILE A 436 17.14 -16.83 1.43
N THR A 437 16.08 -16.92 0.64
CA THR A 437 15.62 -15.83 -0.22
C THR A 437 14.39 -15.17 0.39
N CYS A 438 14.45 -13.85 0.57
CA CYS A 438 13.34 -13.02 1.01
C CYS A 438 12.53 -12.54 -0.20
N LEU A 439 11.22 -12.78 -0.16
CA LEU A 439 10.28 -12.43 -1.21
C LEU A 439 9.41 -11.24 -0.79
N HIS A 440 9.20 -10.34 -1.75
CA HIS A 440 8.04 -9.46 -1.77
C HIS A 440 6.85 -10.32 -2.15
N LEU A 441 5.95 -10.52 -1.20
CA LEU A 441 4.75 -11.32 -1.37
C LEU A 441 3.55 -10.53 -0.85
N PRO A 442 2.76 -9.93 -1.75
CA PRO A 442 1.43 -9.43 -1.42
C PRO A 442 0.56 -10.56 -0.88
N CYS A 443 -0.44 -10.25 -0.07
CA CYS A 443 -1.30 -11.29 0.51
C CYS A 443 -1.88 -12.16 -0.62
N PRO A 444 -1.60 -13.48 -0.67
CA PRO A 444 -2.06 -14.37 -1.72
C PRO A 444 -3.52 -14.80 -1.51
N THR A 445 -4.37 -13.82 -1.19
CA THR A 445 -5.79 -14.01 -0.93
C THR A 445 -6.62 -13.17 -1.89
N ARG A 446 -7.74 -13.73 -2.31
CA ARG A 446 -8.84 -12.99 -2.93
C ARG A 446 -9.97 -12.82 -1.92
N GLN A 447 -10.50 -11.61 -1.84
CA GLN A 447 -11.56 -11.28 -0.90
C GLN A 447 -12.62 -10.39 -1.54
N THR A 448 -13.88 -10.84 -1.55
CA THR A 448 -15.03 -10.05 -2.05
C THR A 448 -15.91 -9.52 -0.93
N VAL A 449 -15.98 -10.25 0.19
CA VAL A 449 -16.74 -9.91 1.38
C VAL A 449 -15.80 -9.83 2.58
N ILE A 450 -16.07 -8.91 3.51
CA ILE A 450 -15.17 -8.57 4.62
C ILE A 450 -14.81 -9.74 5.55
N ASP A 451 -15.69 -10.71 5.70
CA ASP A 451 -15.55 -11.84 6.63
C ASP A 451 -15.04 -13.13 5.96
N LYS A 452 -14.89 -13.15 4.62
CA LYS A 452 -14.50 -14.33 3.86
C LYS A 452 -13.40 -14.04 2.84
N ALA A 453 -12.23 -14.64 3.05
CA ALA A 453 -11.10 -14.62 2.14
C ALA A 453 -10.72 -16.05 1.69
N GLU A 454 -10.22 -16.17 0.46
CA GLU A 454 -9.82 -17.45 -0.14
C GLU A 454 -8.37 -17.35 -0.64
N ILE A 455 -7.60 -18.43 -0.50
CA ILE A 455 -6.23 -18.50 -1.05
C ILE A 455 -6.31 -18.70 -2.56
N ILE A 456 -5.58 -17.87 -3.30
CA ILE A 456 -5.53 -17.94 -4.76
C ILE A 456 -4.79 -19.21 -5.24
N GLU A 457 -5.27 -19.83 -6.31
CA GLU A 457 -4.78 -21.13 -6.76
C GLU A 457 -3.37 -21.08 -7.37
N GLU A 458 -2.96 -19.97 -7.97
CA GLU A 458 -1.58 -19.80 -8.44
C GLU A 458 -0.55 -19.77 -7.31
N PHE A 459 -0.94 -19.32 -6.11
CA PHE A 459 -0.06 -19.41 -4.94
C PHE A 459 0.09 -20.85 -4.48
N LYS A 460 -1.01 -21.64 -4.47
CA LYS A 460 -0.93 -23.09 -4.22
C LYS A 460 -0.10 -23.80 -5.30
N GLY A 461 -0.26 -23.42 -6.58
CA GLY A 461 0.56 -23.91 -7.68
C GLY A 461 2.06 -23.62 -7.50
N PHE A 462 2.39 -22.43 -6.99
CA PHE A 462 3.76 -22.08 -6.59
C PHE A 462 4.28 -22.97 -5.45
N LEU A 463 3.50 -23.17 -4.40
CA LEU A 463 3.89 -24.06 -3.29
C LEU A 463 4.12 -25.50 -3.78
N ARG A 464 3.22 -26.03 -4.60
CA ARG A 464 3.35 -27.37 -5.23
C ARG A 464 4.65 -27.48 -6.03
N ALA A 465 4.96 -26.47 -6.84
CA ALA A 465 6.20 -26.46 -7.62
C ALA A 465 7.45 -26.56 -6.73
N LEU A 466 7.48 -25.84 -5.61
CA LEU A 466 8.59 -25.86 -4.66
C LEU A 466 8.74 -27.21 -3.93
N PHE A 467 7.65 -27.97 -3.80
CA PHE A 467 7.62 -29.20 -3.01
C PHE A 467 7.85 -30.45 -3.88
N CYS A 468 7.58 -30.36 -5.18
CA CYS A 468 7.87 -31.39 -6.17
C CYS A 468 9.34 -31.43 -6.63
N ASP A 469 10.18 -30.46 -6.22
CA ASP A 469 11.61 -30.48 -6.50
C ASP A 469 12.32 -31.65 -5.79
N LEU A 470 13.44 -32.11 -6.35
CA LEU A 470 14.30 -33.17 -5.75
C LEU A 470 14.69 -32.88 -4.29
N LYS A 471 14.71 -31.59 -3.92
CA LYS A 471 14.87 -31.14 -2.55
C LYS A 471 13.71 -30.17 -2.23
N PRO A 472 12.64 -30.65 -1.59
CA PRO A 472 11.50 -29.82 -1.24
C PRO A 472 11.94 -28.60 -0.44
N ARG A 473 11.53 -27.42 -0.91
CA ARG A 473 11.88 -26.14 -0.27
C ARG A 473 10.87 -25.79 0.81
N LYS A 474 11.32 -25.18 1.90
CA LYS A 474 10.45 -24.73 3.00
C LYS A 474 10.20 -23.23 2.92
N VAL A 475 8.95 -22.82 3.11
CA VAL A 475 8.49 -21.44 3.06
C VAL A 475 8.06 -20.98 4.44
N LEU A 476 8.62 -19.87 4.91
CA LEU A 476 8.19 -19.15 6.10
C LEU A 476 7.46 -17.87 5.70
N MET A 477 6.19 -17.76 6.07
CA MET A 477 5.41 -16.54 5.85
C MET A 477 5.18 -15.85 7.20
N ILE A 478 5.80 -14.67 7.36
CA ILE A 478 5.53 -13.79 8.49
C ILE A 478 4.34 -12.90 8.11
N ASN A 479 3.16 -13.23 8.61
CA ASN A 479 1.94 -12.46 8.45
C ASN A 479 1.93 -11.29 9.44
N LEU A 480 1.93 -10.06 8.93
CA LEU A 480 1.99 -8.82 9.71
C LEU A 480 0.62 -8.17 9.93
N GLN A 481 -0.43 -8.82 9.43
CA GLN A 481 -1.81 -8.40 9.62
C GLN A 481 -2.24 -8.60 11.08
N ASP A 482 -3.24 -7.83 11.51
CA ASP A 482 -3.84 -7.98 12.83
C ASP A 482 -5.04 -8.92 12.78
N ARG A 483 -4.88 -10.11 13.37
CA ARG A 483 -5.96 -11.09 13.51
C ARG A 483 -7.13 -10.57 14.34
N THR A 484 -6.95 -9.62 15.24
CA THR A 484 -8.06 -9.05 16.03
C THR A 484 -8.85 -8.00 15.24
N SER A 485 -8.32 -7.52 14.12
CA SER A 485 -8.98 -6.55 13.27
C SER A 485 -10.04 -7.22 12.38
N TRP A 486 -11.27 -6.74 12.45
CA TRP A 486 -12.35 -7.17 11.56
C TRP A 486 -12.02 -6.99 10.07
N LYS A 487 -11.10 -6.07 9.72
CA LYS A 487 -10.67 -5.82 8.34
C LYS A 487 -9.72 -6.88 7.79
N GLU A 488 -8.99 -7.57 8.67
CA GLU A 488 -7.89 -8.47 8.28
C GLU A 488 -8.08 -9.92 8.75
N TYR A 489 -8.97 -10.15 9.72
CA TYR A 489 -9.25 -11.44 10.32
C TYR A 489 -9.44 -12.55 9.28
N ALA A 490 -10.31 -12.34 8.28
CA ALA A 490 -10.60 -13.33 7.25
C ALA A 490 -9.35 -13.76 6.48
N ARG A 491 -8.46 -12.81 6.14
CA ARG A 491 -7.20 -13.08 5.43
C ARG A 491 -6.21 -13.83 6.33
N CYS A 492 -6.08 -13.42 7.60
CA CYS A 492 -5.23 -14.14 8.57
C CYS A 492 -5.65 -15.60 8.68
N ILE A 493 -6.95 -15.84 8.89
CA ILE A 493 -7.50 -17.19 9.04
C ILE A 493 -7.27 -18.04 7.79
N ALA A 494 -7.46 -17.47 6.59
CA ALA A 494 -7.22 -18.19 5.34
C ALA A 494 -5.75 -18.64 5.22
N LEU A 495 -4.80 -17.75 5.49
CA LEU A 495 -3.36 -18.05 5.44
C LEU A 495 -2.95 -19.10 6.47
N GLU A 496 -3.41 -18.93 7.71
CA GLU A 496 -3.05 -19.82 8.80
C GLU A 496 -3.65 -21.22 8.62
N LYS A 497 -4.84 -21.34 8.02
CA LYS A 497 -5.46 -22.64 7.70
C LYS A 497 -4.73 -23.37 6.58
N LEU A 498 -4.13 -22.65 5.62
CA LEU A 498 -3.44 -23.25 4.48
C LEU A 498 -2.34 -24.22 4.90
N GLN A 499 -1.56 -23.88 5.94
CA GLN A 499 -0.51 -24.77 6.45
C GLN A 499 -1.04 -26.04 7.15
N HIS A 500 -2.34 -26.16 7.37
CA HIS A 500 -2.96 -27.37 7.92
C HIS A 500 -3.49 -28.30 6.84
N GLU A 501 -3.52 -27.86 5.58
CA GLU A 501 -3.80 -28.74 4.46
C GLU A 501 -2.66 -29.75 4.34
N ALA A 502 -3.01 -31.04 4.19
CA ALA A 502 -2.05 -32.14 4.16
C ALA A 502 -0.97 -31.98 3.07
N GLU A 503 -1.33 -31.29 1.98
CA GLU A 503 -0.43 -30.98 0.88
C GLU A 503 0.69 -29.99 1.26
N PHE A 504 0.46 -29.10 2.23
CA PHE A 504 1.37 -27.99 2.54
C PHE A 504 1.97 -28.05 3.95
N SER A 505 1.47 -28.94 4.81
CA SER A 505 1.78 -28.92 6.25
C SER A 505 3.24 -29.17 6.61
N GLU A 506 4.02 -29.82 5.74
CA GLU A 506 5.43 -30.10 6.00
C GLU A 506 6.35 -28.94 5.59
N ASN A 507 5.94 -28.16 4.59
CA ASN A 507 6.82 -27.19 3.92
C ASN A 507 6.36 -25.74 4.04
N LEU A 508 5.13 -25.46 4.47
CA LEU A 508 4.65 -24.11 4.75
C LEU A 508 4.55 -23.87 6.25
N VAL A 509 5.15 -22.78 6.71
CA VAL A 509 5.00 -22.28 8.09
C VAL A 509 4.49 -20.86 8.05
N VAL A 510 3.34 -20.61 8.66
CA VAL A 510 2.77 -19.25 8.78
C VAL A 510 2.79 -18.83 10.24
N VAL A 511 3.40 -17.69 10.53
CA VAL A 511 3.41 -17.06 11.86
C VAL A 511 2.80 -15.66 11.73
N THR A 512 1.84 -15.32 12.60
CA THR A 512 1.24 -13.98 12.63
C THR A 512 1.86 -13.13 13.74
N LEU A 513 2.49 -12.02 13.37
CA LEU A 513 3.07 -11.02 14.25
C LEU A 513 2.40 -9.66 13.96
N PRO A 514 1.36 -9.27 14.71
CA PRO A 514 0.52 -8.13 14.35
C PRO A 514 1.32 -6.82 14.41
N LYS A 515 1.26 -6.05 13.32
CA LYS A 515 1.83 -4.69 13.21
C LYS A 515 0.75 -3.59 13.07
N GLU A 516 -0.50 -3.91 13.38
CA GLU A 516 -1.63 -2.95 13.33
C GLU A 516 -2.49 -2.93 14.59
N SER A 517 -2.01 -3.51 15.68
CA SER A 517 -2.76 -3.54 16.94
C SER A 517 -2.52 -2.29 17.79
N ASP A 518 -3.44 -2.03 18.72
CA ASP A 518 -3.31 -0.94 19.69
C ASP A 518 -2.04 -1.08 20.55
N PHE A 519 -1.69 -2.32 20.91
CA PHE A 519 -0.45 -2.58 21.62
C PHE A 519 0.76 -2.23 20.76
N TYR A 520 0.78 -2.63 19.49
CA TYR A 520 1.89 -2.31 18.60
C TYR A 520 2.10 -0.80 18.44
N PHE A 521 1.03 0.00 18.41
CA PHE A 521 1.10 1.47 18.33
C PHE A 521 1.16 2.20 19.66
N GLN A 522 1.10 1.47 20.76
CA GLN A 522 1.03 2.02 22.11
C GLN A 522 -0.04 3.12 22.18
N SER A 523 -1.21 2.82 21.61
CA SER A 523 -2.42 3.65 21.57
C SER A 523 -3.41 3.20 22.64
N SER A 524 -4.53 3.91 22.74
CA SER A 524 -5.66 3.53 23.61
C SER A 524 -5.20 3.28 25.07
N SER A 525 -5.49 2.10 25.63
CA SER A 525 -5.12 1.70 26.99
C SER A 525 -3.61 1.66 27.25
N TYR A 526 -2.78 1.59 26.20
CA TYR A 526 -1.31 1.48 26.31
C TYR A 526 -0.58 2.82 26.26
N LEU A 527 -1.31 3.93 26.06
CA LEU A 527 -0.72 5.26 25.93
C LEU A 527 0.06 5.68 27.18
N GLN A 528 -0.49 5.37 28.37
CA GLN A 528 0.06 5.77 29.68
C GLN A 528 0.90 4.68 30.36
N LEU A 529 1.31 3.64 29.62
CA LEU A 529 2.08 2.51 30.14
C LEU A 529 3.56 2.88 30.35
N HIS A 530 3.86 3.80 31.26
CA HIS A 530 5.20 4.37 31.44
C HIS A 530 6.16 3.48 32.24
N SER A 531 5.64 2.64 33.14
CA SER A 531 6.44 1.71 33.94
C SER A 531 7.04 0.63 33.04
N SER A 532 8.36 0.45 33.07
CA SER A 532 9.03 -0.57 32.26
C SER A 532 8.69 -1.98 32.73
N ALA A 533 8.51 -2.20 34.03
CA ALA A 533 8.07 -3.48 34.59
C ALA A 533 6.66 -3.84 34.12
N GLU A 534 5.74 -2.88 34.13
CA GLU A 534 4.37 -3.08 33.67
C GLU A 534 4.32 -3.30 32.15
N PHE A 535 5.05 -2.49 31.38
CA PHE A 535 5.17 -2.65 29.94
C PHE A 535 5.66 -4.04 29.55
N LYS A 536 6.77 -4.50 30.13
CA LYS A 536 7.34 -5.83 29.84
C LYS A 536 6.35 -6.95 30.17
N LYS A 537 5.67 -6.86 31.33
CA LYS A 537 4.63 -7.81 31.72
C LYS A 537 3.48 -7.83 30.72
N GLN A 538 2.99 -6.67 30.30
CA GLN A 538 1.93 -6.59 29.30
C GLN A 538 2.39 -7.13 27.95
N PHE A 539 3.62 -6.82 27.53
CA PHE A 539 4.17 -7.35 26.27
C PHE A 539 4.22 -8.88 26.28
N LEU A 540 4.75 -9.48 27.35
CA LEU A 540 4.76 -10.94 27.49
C LEU A 540 3.34 -11.52 27.50
N ASN A 541 2.39 -10.84 28.14
CA ASN A 541 0.98 -11.25 28.12
C ASN A 541 0.38 -11.20 26.71
N GLN A 542 0.73 -10.23 25.86
CA GLN A 542 0.26 -10.20 24.47
C GLN A 542 0.68 -11.47 23.72
N ILE A 543 1.95 -11.86 23.85
CA ILE A 543 2.49 -13.06 23.18
C ILE A 543 1.85 -14.32 23.77
N LYS A 544 1.67 -14.37 25.09
CA LYS A 544 1.08 -15.51 25.80
C LYS A 544 -0.40 -15.73 25.46
N SER A 545 -1.16 -14.66 25.28
CA SER A 545 -2.59 -14.73 24.94
C SER A 545 -2.81 -15.12 23.47
N GLY A 546 -1.75 -15.10 22.65
CA GLY A 546 -1.74 -15.63 21.30
C GLY A 546 -2.82 -14.96 20.44
N ASP A 547 -3.75 -15.78 19.97
CA ASP A 547 -4.84 -15.41 19.07
C ASP A 547 -5.67 -14.21 19.57
N GLU A 548 -5.90 -14.10 20.89
CA GLU A 548 -6.69 -13.01 21.50
C GLU A 548 -6.02 -11.63 21.34
N CYS A 549 -4.69 -11.60 21.20
CA CYS A 549 -3.90 -10.39 20.98
C CYS A 549 -3.36 -10.29 19.56
N GLY A 550 -3.87 -11.12 18.65
CA GLY A 550 -3.57 -11.09 17.23
C GLY A 550 -2.34 -11.88 16.81
N PHE A 551 -1.62 -12.49 17.77
CA PHE A 551 -0.50 -13.38 17.47
C PHE A 551 -1.01 -14.74 17.03
N PHE A 552 -0.27 -15.41 16.15
CA PHE A 552 -0.51 -16.82 15.84
C PHE A 552 0.81 -17.54 15.68
N PHE A 553 0.97 -18.64 16.40
CA PHE A 553 2.13 -19.53 16.27
C PHE A 553 1.64 -20.94 15.93
N PRO A 554 2.14 -21.56 14.85
CA PRO A 554 1.69 -22.88 14.43
C PRO A 554 2.13 -23.95 15.43
N LYS A 555 1.34 -25.03 15.53
CA LYS A 555 1.59 -26.14 16.47
C LYS A 555 2.96 -26.81 16.31
N GLY A 556 3.57 -26.69 15.12
CA GLY A 556 4.94 -27.17 14.87
C GLY A 556 6.03 -26.38 15.61
N LEU A 557 5.72 -25.18 16.11
CA LEU A 557 6.60 -24.40 16.98
C LEU A 557 6.20 -24.61 18.45
N SER A 558 7.19 -24.91 19.29
CA SER A 558 6.97 -25.08 20.73
C SER A 558 6.55 -23.77 21.37
N GLN A 559 5.29 -23.69 21.82
CA GLN A 559 4.78 -22.52 22.53
C GLN A 559 5.63 -22.21 23.78
N LYS A 560 6.09 -23.24 24.48
CA LYS A 560 7.02 -23.07 25.61
C LYS A 560 8.32 -22.40 25.16
N ALA A 561 8.94 -22.88 24.08
CA ALA A 561 10.18 -22.29 23.57
C ALA A 561 9.99 -20.82 23.15
N ILE A 562 8.84 -20.49 22.55
CA ILE A 562 8.49 -19.11 22.20
C ILE A 562 8.38 -18.24 23.44
N LEU A 563 7.69 -18.69 24.49
CA LEU A 563 7.51 -17.93 25.73
C LEU A 563 8.82 -17.77 26.49
N ASP A 564 9.60 -18.85 26.63
CA ASP A 564 10.92 -18.82 27.29
C ASP A 564 11.85 -17.84 26.57
N PHE A 565 11.92 -17.91 25.23
CA PHE A 565 12.69 -16.96 24.42
C PHE A 565 12.16 -15.52 24.58
N SER A 566 10.85 -15.33 24.59
CA SER A 566 10.23 -14.00 24.68
C SER A 566 10.56 -13.33 26.01
N GLU A 567 10.42 -14.05 27.12
CA GLU A 567 10.76 -13.56 28.46
C GLU A 567 12.24 -13.14 28.54
N GLU A 568 13.15 -14.00 28.07
CA GLU A 568 14.58 -13.70 28.06
C GLU A 568 14.93 -12.53 27.14
N MET A 569 14.37 -12.48 25.93
CA MET A 569 14.68 -11.41 25.00
C MET A 569 14.08 -10.07 25.40
N ILE A 570 12.91 -10.05 26.03
CA ILE A 570 12.35 -8.81 26.58
C ILE A 570 13.33 -8.22 27.62
N GLU A 571 13.84 -9.01 28.55
CA GLU A 571 14.84 -8.51 29.53
C GLU A 571 16.15 -8.09 28.86
N THR A 572 16.56 -8.82 27.83
CA THR A 572 17.78 -8.53 27.08
C THR A 572 17.68 -7.21 26.31
N VAL A 573 16.59 -6.98 25.59
CA VAL A 573 16.34 -5.72 24.88
C VAL A 573 16.33 -4.55 25.87
N HIS A 574 15.61 -4.72 26.99
CA HIS A 574 15.55 -3.71 28.04
C HIS A 574 16.93 -3.36 28.61
N SER A 575 17.76 -4.37 28.86
CA SER A 575 19.10 -4.19 29.40
C SER A 575 20.04 -3.53 28.39
N LEU A 576 20.06 -4.00 27.14
CA LEU A 576 21.04 -3.60 26.14
C LEU A 576 20.75 -2.24 25.51
N PHE A 577 19.48 -1.97 25.17
CA PHE A 577 19.12 -0.76 24.40
C PHE A 577 18.52 0.35 25.26
N PHE A 578 18.00 0.00 26.46
CA PHE A 578 17.31 0.94 27.33
C PHE A 578 17.95 1.06 28.71
N ALA A 579 19.12 0.45 28.93
CA ALA A 579 19.90 0.54 30.17
C ALA A 579 19.08 0.27 31.45
N LYS A 580 18.11 -0.65 31.36
CA LYS A 580 17.19 -1.02 32.46
C LYS A 580 16.43 0.17 33.09
N LYS A 581 16.14 1.21 32.31
CA LYS A 581 15.36 2.36 32.79
C LYS A 581 14.03 1.91 33.40
N GLU A 582 13.71 2.42 34.59
CA GLU A 582 12.45 2.13 35.26
C GLU A 582 11.23 2.66 34.50
N THR A 583 11.44 3.71 33.70
CA THR A 583 10.39 4.33 32.87
C THR A 583 10.76 4.29 31.39
N LEU A 584 9.79 3.93 30.56
CA LEU A 584 9.90 3.93 29.11
C LEU A 584 8.88 4.91 28.52
N THR A 585 9.37 5.91 27.80
CA THR A 585 8.51 6.80 27.01
C THR A 585 7.78 6.01 25.92
N ARG A 586 6.68 6.56 25.38
CA ARG A 586 5.97 5.92 24.26
C ARG A 586 6.91 5.58 23.10
N LYS A 587 7.80 6.51 22.72
CA LYS A 587 8.80 6.26 21.67
C LYS A 587 9.70 5.07 22.02
N ASN A 588 10.23 5.00 23.25
CA ASN A 588 11.06 3.88 23.68
C ASN A 588 10.30 2.55 23.56
N ARG A 589 9.02 2.51 23.94
CA ARG A 589 8.19 1.30 23.84
C ARG A 589 7.95 0.87 22.39
N LEU A 590 7.73 1.82 21.48
CA LEU A 590 7.61 1.54 20.04
C LEU A 590 8.93 0.94 19.48
N ASP A 591 10.06 1.56 19.80
CA ASP A 591 11.38 1.07 19.37
C ASP A 591 11.69 -0.32 19.95
N PHE A 592 11.29 -0.55 21.21
CA PHE A 592 11.42 -1.83 21.89
C PHE A 592 10.68 -2.94 21.13
N ILE A 593 9.42 -2.70 20.74
CA ILE A 593 8.60 -3.68 20.03
C ILE A 593 9.23 -4.05 18.68
N GLU A 594 9.72 -3.07 17.90
CA GLU A 594 10.38 -3.35 16.62
C GLU A 594 11.65 -4.20 16.80
N LEU A 595 12.51 -3.82 17.75
CA LEU A 595 13.73 -4.58 18.04
C LEU A 595 13.40 -6.02 18.45
N PHE A 596 12.42 -6.19 19.34
CA PHE A 596 11.94 -7.52 19.74
C PHE A 596 11.42 -8.32 18.54
N TYR A 597 10.62 -7.72 17.65
CA TYR A 597 10.09 -8.42 16.46
C TYR A 597 11.21 -8.87 15.52
N HIS A 598 12.27 -8.09 15.34
CA HIS A 598 13.43 -8.51 14.54
C HIS A 598 14.14 -9.72 15.17
N PHE A 599 14.37 -9.71 16.49
CA PHE A 599 14.96 -10.85 17.20
C PHE A 599 14.07 -12.08 17.18
N LEU A 600 12.76 -11.93 17.36
CA LEU A 600 11.81 -13.04 17.29
C LEU A 600 11.74 -13.63 15.87
N THR A 601 11.72 -12.78 14.84
CA THR A 601 11.74 -13.23 13.43
C THR A 601 12.99 -14.05 13.15
N GLN A 602 14.15 -13.56 13.60
CA GLN A 602 15.42 -14.27 13.48
C GLN A 602 15.38 -15.65 14.15
N GLN A 603 14.84 -15.71 15.37
CA GLN A 603 14.70 -16.95 16.11
C GLN A 603 13.74 -17.95 15.42
N ILE A 604 12.65 -17.46 14.85
CA ILE A 604 11.73 -18.28 14.07
C ILE A 604 12.42 -18.85 12.83
N ILE A 605 13.27 -18.07 12.14
CA ILE A 605 14.08 -18.57 11.01
C ILE A 605 14.98 -19.72 11.45
N GLU A 606 15.60 -19.63 12.64
CA GLU A 606 16.43 -20.70 13.19
C GLU A 606 15.63 -21.97 13.51
N TRP A 607 14.46 -21.83 14.13
CA TRP A 607 13.61 -22.98 14.46
C TRP A 607 13.01 -23.63 13.22
N THR A 608 12.64 -22.84 12.22
CA THR A 608 11.94 -23.34 11.04
C THR A 608 12.89 -23.73 9.91
N GLN A 609 14.08 -23.15 9.84
CA GLN A 609 15.08 -23.34 8.79
C GLN A 609 14.53 -23.25 7.35
N PRO A 610 13.88 -22.13 6.97
CA PRO A 610 13.24 -22.00 5.67
C PRO A 610 14.26 -21.78 4.54
N ASP A 611 13.86 -22.08 3.31
CA ASP A 611 14.59 -21.69 2.09
C ASP A 611 14.05 -20.37 1.51
N LEU A 612 12.80 -20.03 1.86
CA LEU A 612 12.10 -18.83 1.44
C LEU A 612 11.43 -18.16 2.63
N ILE A 613 11.54 -16.84 2.72
CA ILE A 613 10.82 -16.04 3.71
C ILE A 613 10.04 -14.92 3.03
N SER A 614 8.88 -14.55 3.57
CA SER A 614 8.16 -13.34 3.17
C SER A 614 7.60 -12.59 4.37
N PHE A 615 7.49 -11.27 4.22
CA PHE A 615 6.83 -10.37 5.17
C PHE A 615 5.52 -9.90 4.55
N ALA A 616 4.46 -10.67 4.77
CA ALA A 616 3.17 -10.42 4.16
C ALA A 616 2.32 -9.49 5.02
N SER A 617 1.61 -8.57 4.39
CA SER A 617 0.52 -7.79 4.98
C SER A 617 -0.63 -7.79 3.97
N LYS A 618 -1.69 -6.98 4.17
CA LYS A 618 -2.85 -6.96 3.25
C LYS A 618 -2.47 -6.92 1.77
N ASP A 619 -1.45 -6.15 1.42
CA ASP A 619 -0.94 -5.93 0.07
C ASP A 619 0.60 -6.01 -0.01
N GLY A 620 1.31 -6.03 1.12
CA GLY A 620 2.77 -5.98 1.12
C GLY A 620 3.38 -4.62 0.73
N ILE A 621 2.57 -3.57 0.58
CA ILE A 621 3.00 -2.27 0.04
C ILE A 621 3.70 -1.44 1.10
N ASP A 622 3.07 -1.23 2.25
CA ASP A 622 3.65 -0.43 3.33
C ASP A 622 4.28 -1.27 4.42
N ARG A 623 3.45 -2.05 5.13
CA ARG A 623 3.89 -2.84 6.29
C ARG A 623 4.86 -3.94 5.87
N GLY A 624 4.56 -4.66 4.79
CA GLY A 624 5.44 -5.70 4.24
C GLY A 624 6.79 -5.14 3.79
N ALA A 625 6.77 -4.09 2.97
CA ALA A 625 7.99 -3.40 2.51
C ALA A 625 8.84 -2.87 3.67
N ALA A 626 8.25 -2.15 4.63
CA ALA A 626 8.98 -1.62 5.78
C ALA A 626 9.54 -2.72 6.68
N ALA A 627 8.81 -3.82 6.89
CA ALA A 627 9.32 -4.96 7.67
C ALA A 627 10.46 -5.69 6.96
N ALA A 628 10.34 -5.92 5.64
CA ALA A 628 11.39 -6.55 4.84
C ALA A 628 12.64 -5.66 4.76
N ALA A 629 12.48 -4.36 4.55
CA ALA A 629 13.57 -3.39 4.59
C ALA A 629 14.22 -3.34 5.98
N GLY A 630 13.40 -3.30 7.04
CA GLY A 630 13.88 -3.30 8.41
C GLY A 630 14.70 -4.55 8.74
N PHE A 631 14.23 -5.73 8.30
CA PHE A 631 14.95 -6.98 8.48
C PHE A 631 16.23 -7.04 7.65
N TYR A 632 16.22 -6.54 6.40
CA TYR A 632 17.42 -6.38 5.59
C TYR A 632 18.47 -5.50 6.28
N LEU A 633 18.06 -4.34 6.80
CA LEU A 633 18.92 -3.43 7.55
C LEU A 633 19.43 -4.06 8.84
N PHE A 634 18.57 -4.77 9.57
CA PHE A 634 18.94 -5.53 10.77
C PHE A 634 20.06 -6.53 10.46
N LEU A 635 19.91 -7.37 9.45
CA LEU A 635 20.95 -8.31 9.02
C LEU A 635 22.22 -7.58 8.56
N ARG A 636 22.09 -6.42 7.90
CA ARG A 636 23.22 -5.61 7.46
C ARG A 636 24.03 -5.04 8.62
N LEU A 637 23.38 -4.59 9.68
CA LEU A 637 24.05 -4.04 10.86
C LEU A 637 24.90 -5.10 11.59
N PHE A 638 24.49 -6.37 11.54
CA PHE A 638 25.27 -7.49 12.08
C PHE A 638 26.37 -8.02 11.15
N SER A 639 26.49 -7.54 9.91
CA SER A 639 27.59 -7.94 9.02
C SER A 639 28.90 -7.20 9.34
N ASP A 640 30.04 -7.80 9.02
CA ASP A 640 31.37 -7.32 9.44
C ASP A 640 31.86 -6.06 8.69
N THR A 641 31.09 -5.56 7.72
CA THR A 641 31.45 -4.41 6.89
C THR A 641 30.87 -3.11 7.46
N SER A 642 31.70 -2.17 7.89
CA SER A 642 31.23 -0.86 8.39
C SER A 642 30.69 0.06 7.30
N ASN A 643 31.14 -0.12 6.05
CA ASN A 643 30.76 0.75 4.94
C ASN A 643 29.66 0.15 4.06
N TRP A 644 28.63 0.93 3.80
CA TRP A 644 27.56 0.61 2.85
C TRP A 644 28.09 0.61 1.42
N LYS A 645 27.92 -0.51 0.70
CA LYS A 645 28.14 -0.55 -0.75
C LYS A 645 27.00 0.16 -1.47
N LYS A 646 27.23 0.61 -2.70
CA LYS A 646 26.19 1.28 -3.50
C LYS A 646 25.01 0.33 -3.74
N GLU A 647 25.32 -0.91 -4.10
CA GLU A 647 24.36 -1.96 -4.39
C GLU A 647 23.46 -2.25 -3.17
N GLU A 648 24.03 -2.19 -1.95
CA GLU A 648 23.29 -2.40 -0.71
C GLU A 648 22.27 -1.27 -0.45
N ARG A 649 22.61 -0.03 -0.84
CA ARG A 649 21.72 1.14 -0.73
C ARG A 649 20.66 1.12 -1.82
N ASP A 650 21.05 0.81 -3.05
CA ASP A 650 20.15 0.64 -4.19
C ASP A 650 19.09 -0.42 -3.86
N GLN A 651 19.52 -1.54 -3.27
CA GLN A 651 18.64 -2.60 -2.81
C GLN A 651 17.64 -2.11 -1.75
N LEU A 652 18.09 -1.33 -0.75
CA LEU A 652 17.20 -0.78 0.27
C LEU A 652 16.15 0.16 -0.32
N LEU A 653 16.58 1.10 -1.17
CA LEU A 653 15.68 2.07 -1.80
C LEU A 653 14.62 1.36 -2.65
N SER A 654 15.01 0.30 -3.35
CA SER A 654 14.07 -0.54 -4.10
C SER A 654 13.05 -1.23 -3.19
N ILE A 655 13.48 -1.82 -2.06
CA ILE A 655 12.55 -2.48 -1.12
C ILE A 655 11.55 -1.46 -0.54
N LEU A 656 12.01 -0.27 -0.16
CA LEU A 656 11.17 0.74 0.51
C LEU A 656 10.17 1.42 -0.43
N TYR A 657 10.62 1.83 -1.63
CA TYR A 657 9.86 2.74 -2.46
C TYR A 657 9.17 2.07 -3.66
N ALA A 658 9.67 0.94 -4.16
CA ALA A 658 9.10 0.33 -5.35
C ALA A 658 7.64 -0.12 -5.16
N PRO A 659 7.26 -0.82 -4.06
CA PRO A 659 5.88 -1.28 -3.91
C PRO A 659 4.86 -0.13 -3.90
N ALA A 660 5.09 0.91 -3.10
CA ALA A 660 4.16 2.03 -2.97
C ALA A 660 4.09 2.88 -4.26
N LEU A 661 5.23 3.16 -4.90
CA LEU A 661 5.26 3.99 -6.10
C LEU A 661 4.71 3.26 -7.32
N LEU A 662 5.14 2.01 -7.55
CA LEU A 662 4.73 1.27 -8.75
C LEU A 662 3.26 0.86 -8.68
N VAL A 663 2.73 0.54 -7.49
CA VAL A 663 1.35 0.02 -7.36
C VAL A 663 0.34 1.13 -7.03
N ARG A 664 0.66 2.02 -6.10
CA ARG A 664 -0.27 3.05 -5.58
C ARG A 664 0.11 4.48 -5.98
N GLU A 665 1.19 4.67 -6.73
CA GLU A 665 1.63 5.98 -7.21
C GLU A 665 1.85 7.00 -6.07
N ARG A 666 2.28 6.49 -4.90
CA ARG A 666 2.59 7.29 -3.70
C ARG A 666 3.82 6.77 -2.97
N LEU A 667 4.29 7.51 -1.99
CA LEU A 667 5.37 7.08 -1.11
C LEU A 667 4.85 6.13 -0.01
N LEU A 668 5.81 5.40 0.57
CA LEU A 668 5.61 4.57 1.76
C LEU A 668 4.99 5.40 2.89
N ASP A 669 4.12 4.79 3.70
CA ASP A 669 3.60 5.45 4.90
C ASP A 669 4.73 5.88 5.84
N ILE A 670 4.71 7.17 6.20
CA ILE A 670 5.77 7.82 6.98
C ILE A 670 5.94 7.20 8.36
N GLN A 671 4.83 6.80 9.00
CA GLN A 671 4.88 6.24 10.33
C GLN A 671 5.62 4.90 10.34
N ARG A 672 5.48 4.09 9.27
CA ARG A 672 6.24 2.83 9.11
C ARG A 672 7.73 3.09 8.95
N LEU A 673 8.10 4.04 8.09
CA LEU A 673 9.49 4.40 7.87
C LEU A 673 10.14 4.89 9.17
N HIS A 674 9.50 5.85 9.87
CA HIS A 674 10.05 6.40 11.12
C HIS A 674 10.20 5.36 12.21
N ARG A 675 9.24 4.44 12.38
CA ARG A 675 9.35 3.36 13.38
C ARG A 675 10.54 2.45 13.10
N MET A 676 10.66 1.99 11.85
CA MET A 676 11.78 1.15 11.42
C MET A 676 13.12 1.87 11.63
N VAL A 677 13.24 3.11 11.15
CA VAL A 677 14.46 3.90 11.25
C VAL A 677 14.84 4.18 12.71
N SER A 678 13.88 4.59 13.54
CA SER A 678 14.10 4.91 14.95
C SER A 678 14.66 3.72 15.72
N ALA A 679 14.04 2.55 15.59
CA ALA A 679 14.47 1.33 16.25
C ALA A 679 15.87 0.87 15.79
N LEU A 680 16.12 0.87 14.49
CA LEU A 680 17.42 0.44 13.95
C LEU A 680 18.55 1.44 14.21
N SER A 681 18.24 2.73 14.37
CA SER A 681 19.23 3.73 14.82
C SER A 681 19.72 3.42 16.24
N LEU A 682 18.85 2.91 17.14
CA LEU A 682 19.27 2.46 18.47
C LEU A 682 20.19 1.24 18.38
N LEU A 683 19.90 0.31 17.48
CA LEU A 683 20.75 -0.86 17.24
C LEU A 683 22.13 -0.45 16.68
N GLU A 684 22.17 0.45 15.70
CA GLU A 684 23.40 1.01 15.16
C GLU A 684 24.25 1.69 16.26
N ALA A 685 23.62 2.51 17.10
CA ALA A 685 24.29 3.18 18.21
C ALA A 685 24.87 2.17 19.23
N ALA A 686 24.13 1.13 19.57
CA ALA A 686 24.59 0.07 20.47
C ALA A 686 25.78 -0.71 19.88
N LEU A 687 25.70 -1.06 18.60
CA LEU A 687 26.79 -1.73 17.86
C LEU A 687 28.04 -0.87 17.75
N THR A 688 27.88 0.44 17.55
CA THR A 688 28.99 1.40 17.47
C THR A 688 29.68 1.57 18.83
N THR A 689 28.91 1.51 19.92
CA THR A 689 29.44 1.69 21.28
C THR A 689 30.28 0.50 21.73
N ASP A 690 29.72 -0.72 21.68
CA ASP A 690 30.47 -1.95 22.02
C ASP A 690 29.91 -3.17 21.30
N ARG A 691 30.33 -3.35 20.05
CA ARG A 691 29.98 -4.50 19.22
C ARG A 691 30.29 -5.83 19.92
N LYS A 692 31.45 -5.97 20.57
CA LYS A 692 31.86 -7.25 21.18
C LYS A 692 30.96 -7.61 22.35
N ALA A 693 30.62 -6.64 23.21
CA ALA A 693 29.69 -6.88 24.30
C ALA A 693 28.29 -7.22 23.79
N LEU A 694 27.80 -6.50 22.77
CA LEU A 694 26.48 -6.78 22.19
C LEU A 694 26.42 -8.19 21.61
N PHE A 695 27.41 -8.59 20.81
CA PHE A 695 27.50 -9.93 20.26
C PHE A 695 27.59 -10.99 21.37
N ARG A 696 28.38 -10.76 22.44
CA ARG A 696 28.46 -11.68 23.58
C ARG A 696 27.13 -11.83 24.33
N ALA A 697 26.34 -10.77 24.42
CA ALA A 697 25.04 -10.80 25.09
C ALA A 697 23.93 -11.45 24.23
N LEU A 698 24.06 -11.41 22.91
CA LEU A 698 23.09 -11.96 21.95
C LEU A 698 23.45 -13.38 21.49
N SER A 699 24.73 -13.73 21.39
CA SER A 699 25.19 -15.01 20.83
C SER A 699 24.71 -16.26 21.57
N PRO A 700 24.47 -16.26 22.90
CA PRO A 700 23.89 -17.43 23.57
C PRO A 700 22.43 -17.67 23.18
N ARG A 701 21.78 -16.69 22.55
CA ARG A 701 20.32 -16.61 22.41
C ARG A 701 19.86 -16.70 20.96
N ILE A 702 20.67 -16.20 20.04
CA ILE A 702 20.33 -16.05 18.62
C ILE A 702 21.58 -16.33 17.78
N ALA A 703 21.45 -17.18 16.76
CA ALA A 703 22.45 -17.34 15.72
C ALA A 703 22.41 -16.12 14.79
N LEU A 704 23.39 -15.23 14.95
CA LEU A 704 23.47 -14.00 14.15
C LEU A 704 23.80 -14.32 12.68
N GLN A 705 22.82 -14.08 11.81
CA GLN A 705 22.94 -14.30 10.36
C GLN A 705 23.56 -13.10 9.65
N ARG A 706 24.10 -13.33 8.45
CA ARG A 706 24.84 -12.30 7.69
C ARG A 706 24.27 -12.18 6.28
N LEU A 707 24.12 -10.94 5.81
CA LEU A 707 23.87 -10.68 4.40
C LEU A 707 25.07 -11.15 3.57
N HIS A 708 24.77 -11.76 2.43
CA HIS A 708 25.73 -11.92 1.35
C HIS A 708 25.53 -10.76 0.37
N SER A 709 26.61 -10.23 -0.20
CA SER A 709 26.45 -9.43 -1.42
C SER A 709 25.94 -10.37 -2.51
N LEU A 710 24.75 -10.06 -3.04
CA LEU A 710 24.28 -10.62 -4.30
C LEU A 710 25.33 -10.28 -5.36
N GLU A 711 26.01 -11.30 -5.91
CA GLU A 711 26.75 -11.18 -7.16
C GLU A 711 25.79 -11.30 -8.36
#